data_AF-A0A9P8FG92-F1
#
_entry.id   AF-A0A9P8FG92-F1
#
_cell.length_a   1.000
_cell.length_b   1.000
_cell.length_c   1.000
_cell.angle_alpha   90.00
_cell.angle_beta   90.00
_cell.angle_gamma   90.00
#
_symmetry.space_group_name_H-M   'P 1'
#
loop_
_entity.id
_entity.type
_entity.pdbx_description
1 polymer ?
#
loop_
_entity_poly.entity_id
_entity_poly.type
_entity_poly.pdbx_seq_one_letter_code
_entity_poly.pdbx_strand_id
1 'polypeptide(L)'
;LHPGPGTVDIYGYDGYPLGFDCANPTTWPDNDLPTYYGNLHEEQSPYTPNSIVEFQGGSFDPWGGLGFAQCAELLNAEFQRVFYKNDFSFGVTIFNIYMTYGGTNWGNLGHPGGYTSYDYGAVITEDRLVSREKYSEAKLEANFLQASPAYLTAVPQNNTHANGSYTNNPEIAVTALLGNRTNFFVIRHAAYNSRASTQFKLNLPTSQGNITIPQLNGSLVLNGRDSKFAVTDYDAAGTNLLYSSAEIFTQKSYDGKQVLVVYAGPNENHELALTLSCSSEVVEGSGVNIVKKKGTTILGFQSSPERRIVKIGKLYVYILDRNDAYNYWVLDLPSSPVSGNYTNGTLETSAAIVKAGYLLRTVEVKDNTLHLTGDINATTDIEIIGGAPAKLAELMFNGENIKFAQDSCSGVVTGSVAYKEPSFSVPDLSTVGWKVLNSLPEIVPGYDDSLWTNADLTYSNNTQRNLTTPVSLYGQDYGYNAGNLLFRGHFTATGSESSIYLQTQGGSAFGMSAWLNGTFLGSAPGIDAASNANSTFNLPNIAPGSSYVLNVLIDHMGLQENGQGGSSEMKTPRGILNYSLSGRNASAISWKLTGNLGGEDYRDRTRGPLNEGGLYAERQGYHLPGAPTSSWANSTLGPMAGVTSPGVSFYSTTFDLDMPAGYDIPIAISFTNATSSNNGSAPAAYRSQIYVNGYQFGKYVSNIGPQDVYPVPQGIFNYNGPNYLAVSLWALEEGGAKISNLSLVAGPVIQSGYGPITLSPMTGWSKREGAY
;
A
#
# COMPACT_ATOMS: atom_id res chain seq x y z
N LEU A 1 -41.17 3.57 3.27
CA LEU A 1 -40.83 2.15 3.47
C LEU A 1 -40.23 2.03 4.86
N HIS A 2 -40.76 1.18 5.74
CA HIS A 2 -40.06 0.87 6.99
C HIS A 2 -38.89 -0.05 6.64
N PRO A 3 -37.64 0.29 7.01
CA PRO A 3 -36.51 -0.59 6.75
C PRO A 3 -36.75 -1.95 7.43
N GLY A 4 -36.48 -3.03 6.70
CA GLY A 4 -36.58 -4.38 7.23
C GLY A 4 -35.45 -4.67 8.23
N PRO A 5 -35.50 -5.81 8.94
CA PRO A 5 -34.36 -6.26 9.74
C PRO A 5 -33.09 -6.37 8.88
N GLY A 6 -31.97 -5.80 9.35
CA GLY A 6 -30.66 -5.88 8.69
C GLY A 6 -30.31 -4.75 7.71
N THR A 7 -31.19 -3.77 7.51
CA THR A 7 -30.89 -2.58 6.70
C THR A 7 -29.93 -1.63 7.44
N VAL A 8 -28.92 -1.11 6.73
CA VAL A 8 -27.97 -0.09 7.23
C VAL A 8 -28.47 1.33 6.95
N ASP A 9 -27.88 2.34 7.61
CA ASP A 9 -28.28 3.74 7.44
C ASP A 9 -27.86 4.34 6.08
N ILE A 10 -26.68 3.96 5.57
CA ILE A 10 -26.15 4.37 4.27
C ILE A 10 -25.74 3.11 3.51
N TYR A 11 -26.35 2.89 2.35
CA TYR A 11 -25.91 1.85 1.42
C TYR A 11 -24.60 2.28 0.75
N GLY A 12 -23.64 1.36 0.71
CA GLY A 12 -22.39 1.53 -0.01
C GLY A 12 -22.03 0.25 -0.76
N TYR A 13 -21.23 0.41 -1.82
CA TYR A 13 -20.75 -0.69 -2.66
C TYR A 13 -19.28 -0.49 -3.02
N ASP A 14 -18.67 -1.51 -3.63
CA ASP A 14 -17.25 -1.52 -3.98
C ASP A 14 -17.05 -1.61 -5.50
N GLY A 15 -15.87 -1.22 -5.97
CA GLY A 15 -15.51 -1.21 -7.40
C GLY A 15 -14.03 -1.49 -7.66
N TYR A 16 -13.75 -2.62 -8.33
CA TYR A 16 -12.40 -3.03 -8.76
C TYR A 16 -12.37 -3.33 -10.27
N PRO A 17 -12.60 -2.31 -11.11
CA PRO A 17 -12.91 -2.50 -12.54
C PRO A 17 -11.80 -3.16 -13.35
N LEU A 18 -10.52 -2.96 -13.01
CA LEU A 18 -9.41 -3.59 -13.73
C LEU A 18 -8.96 -4.92 -13.10
N GLY A 19 -9.68 -5.42 -12.10
CA GLY A 19 -9.33 -6.66 -11.40
C GLY A 19 -7.98 -6.58 -10.68
N PHE A 20 -7.38 -7.73 -10.40
CA PHE A 20 -6.19 -7.84 -9.55
C PHE A 20 -4.97 -8.47 -10.23
N ASP A 21 -5.03 -8.69 -11.54
CA ASP A 21 -3.92 -9.24 -12.31
C ASP A 21 -3.06 -8.12 -12.92
N CYS A 22 -1.87 -7.94 -12.34
CA CYS A 22 -0.92 -6.91 -12.75
C CYS A 22 -0.06 -7.30 -13.97
N ALA A 23 -0.30 -8.43 -14.63
CA ALA A 23 0.55 -8.94 -15.71
C ALA A 23 0.64 -8.06 -16.95
N ASN A 24 -0.42 -7.31 -17.26
CA ASN A 24 -0.51 -6.47 -18.44
C ASN A 24 -0.80 -5.01 -18.05
N PRO A 25 0.14 -4.32 -17.38
CA PRO A 25 -0.13 -3.03 -16.73
C PRO A 25 -0.56 -1.93 -17.72
N THR A 26 -0.20 -2.07 -18.99
CA THR A 26 -0.58 -1.13 -20.04
C THR A 26 -1.92 -1.41 -20.70
N THR A 27 -2.61 -2.51 -20.36
CA THR A 27 -3.85 -2.97 -21.01
C THR A 27 -5.06 -2.65 -20.15
N TRP A 28 -6.03 -1.93 -20.72
CA TRP A 28 -7.34 -1.70 -20.10
C TRP A 28 -8.39 -2.38 -20.97
N PRO A 29 -9.00 -3.50 -20.52
CA PRO A 29 -9.91 -4.30 -21.34
C PRO A 29 -11.18 -3.53 -21.74
N ASP A 30 -11.76 -3.88 -22.89
CA ASP A 30 -12.98 -3.22 -23.34
C ASP A 30 -14.15 -3.48 -22.37
N ASN A 31 -14.92 -2.42 -22.08
CA ASN A 31 -16.12 -2.42 -21.22
C ASN A 31 -15.90 -2.52 -19.70
N ASP A 32 -14.66 -2.46 -19.21
CA ASP A 32 -14.39 -2.50 -17.75
C ASP A 32 -14.69 -1.16 -17.04
N LEU A 33 -14.81 -0.05 -17.77
CA LEU A 33 -15.23 1.22 -17.17
C LEU A 33 -16.71 1.15 -16.76
N PRO A 34 -17.05 1.29 -15.46
CA PRO A 34 -18.43 1.23 -15.01
C PRO A 34 -19.22 2.43 -15.54
N THR A 35 -20.37 2.15 -16.14
CA THR A 35 -21.29 3.17 -16.68
C THR A 35 -22.71 3.03 -16.12
N TYR A 36 -22.91 2.25 -15.06
CA TYR A 36 -24.24 1.99 -14.51
C TYR A 36 -24.40 2.37 -13.04
N TYR A 37 -23.30 2.71 -12.34
CA TYR A 37 -23.31 2.98 -10.90
C TYR A 37 -24.30 4.06 -10.46
N GLY A 38 -24.39 5.18 -11.18
CA GLY A 38 -25.38 6.23 -10.87
C GLY A 38 -26.83 5.75 -10.98
N ASN A 39 -27.18 5.05 -12.05
CA ASN A 39 -28.53 4.49 -12.23
C ASN A 39 -28.83 3.43 -11.16
N LEU A 40 -27.85 2.57 -10.86
CA LEU A 40 -27.99 1.53 -9.85
C LEU A 40 -28.21 2.12 -8.45
N HIS A 41 -27.52 3.21 -8.12
CA HIS A 41 -27.73 3.93 -6.87
C HIS A 41 -29.16 4.49 -6.76
N GLU A 42 -29.66 5.15 -7.81
CA GLU A 42 -31.05 5.65 -7.85
C GLU A 42 -32.10 4.53 -7.71
N GLU A 43 -31.80 3.34 -8.24
CA GLU A 43 -32.67 2.17 -8.12
C GLU A 43 -32.63 1.54 -6.71
N GLN A 44 -31.45 1.48 -6.09
CA GLN A 44 -31.22 0.72 -4.86
C GLN A 44 -31.35 1.57 -3.58
N SER A 45 -30.81 2.79 -3.57
CA SER A 45 -30.75 3.63 -2.36
C SER A 45 -30.76 5.14 -2.66
N PRO A 46 -31.81 5.67 -3.33
CA PRO A 46 -31.89 7.07 -3.77
C PRO A 46 -31.99 8.09 -2.63
N TYR A 47 -32.15 7.65 -1.38
CA TYR A 47 -32.32 8.52 -0.20
C TYR A 47 -31.06 8.61 0.66
N THR A 48 -29.97 7.95 0.29
CA THR A 48 -28.67 8.01 0.97
C THR A 48 -27.62 8.59 0.03
N PRO A 49 -26.49 9.12 0.52
CA PRO A 49 -25.39 9.53 -0.34
C PRO A 49 -24.93 8.39 -1.27
N ASN A 50 -24.63 8.67 -2.54
CA ASN A 50 -23.97 7.71 -3.41
C ASN A 50 -22.56 7.44 -2.88
N SER A 51 -22.30 6.20 -2.49
CA SER A 51 -21.18 5.82 -1.63
C SER A 51 -20.43 4.64 -2.21
N ILE A 52 -19.18 4.88 -2.62
CA ILE A 52 -18.24 3.81 -2.96
C ILE A 52 -17.29 3.63 -1.77
N VAL A 53 -17.47 2.53 -1.05
CA VAL A 53 -16.79 2.27 0.24
C VAL A 53 -15.43 1.62 0.03
N GLU A 54 -15.24 0.92 -1.08
CA GLU A 54 -13.92 0.57 -1.59
C GLU A 54 -13.86 0.78 -3.10
N PHE A 55 -13.03 1.72 -3.54
CA PHE A 55 -12.68 1.84 -4.96
C PHE A 55 -11.20 1.58 -5.17
N GLN A 56 -10.89 0.96 -6.30
CA GLN A 56 -9.56 0.50 -6.64
C GLN A 56 -8.48 1.59 -6.52
N GLY A 57 -7.62 1.44 -5.51
CA GLY A 57 -6.42 2.24 -5.27
C GLY A 57 -5.13 1.54 -5.68
N GLY A 58 -5.22 0.26 -6.02
CA GLY A 58 -4.10 -0.64 -6.25
C GLY A 58 -4.60 -2.09 -6.40
N SER A 59 -3.69 -3.05 -6.26
CA SER A 59 -4.00 -4.48 -6.31
C SER A 59 -3.17 -5.24 -5.30
N PHE A 60 -3.73 -6.33 -4.75
CA PHE A 60 -2.90 -7.35 -4.10
C PHE A 60 -2.04 -8.08 -5.15
N ASP A 61 -1.00 -8.78 -4.70
CA ASP A 61 -0.13 -9.60 -5.54
C ASP A 61 0.18 -10.92 -4.80
N PRO A 62 0.00 -12.10 -5.44
CA PRO A 62 0.20 -13.38 -4.79
C PRO A 62 1.67 -13.80 -4.70
N TRP A 63 1.94 -14.85 -3.93
CA TRP A 63 3.22 -15.58 -4.04
C TRP A 63 3.47 -16.00 -5.49
N GLY A 64 4.70 -15.82 -5.97
CA GLY A 64 5.04 -16.03 -7.39
C GLY A 64 4.44 -14.99 -8.34
N GLY A 65 3.83 -13.93 -7.80
CA GLY A 65 3.34 -12.77 -8.55
C GLY A 65 4.46 -11.92 -9.14
N LEU A 66 4.11 -10.70 -9.53
CA LEU A 66 4.96 -9.84 -10.35
C LEU A 66 5.59 -8.68 -9.57
N GLY A 67 5.18 -8.50 -8.32
CA GLY A 67 5.59 -7.41 -7.46
C GLY A 67 4.72 -6.17 -7.63
N PHE A 68 4.55 -5.43 -6.52
CA PHE A 68 3.68 -4.25 -6.47
C PHE A 68 4.11 -3.08 -7.36
N ALA A 69 5.35 -3.05 -7.84
CA ALA A 69 5.78 -2.07 -8.83
C ALA A 69 4.97 -2.18 -10.12
N GLN A 70 4.65 -3.41 -10.57
CA GLN A 70 3.84 -3.62 -11.77
C GLN A 70 2.36 -3.28 -11.52
N CYS A 71 1.85 -3.56 -10.32
CA CYS A 71 0.51 -3.12 -9.93
C CYS A 71 0.37 -1.59 -9.89
N ALA A 72 1.41 -0.88 -9.43
CA ALA A 72 1.46 0.58 -9.46
C ALA A 72 1.48 1.15 -10.89
N GLU A 73 2.01 0.41 -11.86
CA GLU A 73 1.98 0.78 -13.29
C GLU A 73 0.57 0.59 -13.89
N LEU A 74 -0.12 -0.52 -13.57
CA LEU A 74 -1.49 -0.76 -14.00
C LEU A 74 -2.46 0.32 -13.49
N LEU A 75 -2.33 0.62 -12.19
CA LEU A 75 -3.24 1.50 -11.45
C LEU A 75 -2.56 2.83 -11.16
N ASN A 76 -1.99 3.42 -12.20
CA ASN A 76 -1.21 4.67 -12.14
C ASN A 76 -2.10 5.93 -12.12
N ALA A 77 -1.49 7.11 -12.29
CA ALA A 77 -2.21 8.39 -12.33
C ALA A 77 -3.21 8.49 -13.52
N GLU A 78 -2.97 7.77 -14.61
CA GLU A 78 -3.92 7.74 -15.74
C GLU A 78 -5.20 6.99 -15.37
N PHE A 79 -5.06 5.87 -14.66
CA PHE A 79 -6.19 5.12 -14.12
C PHE A 79 -7.05 6.02 -13.22
N GLN A 80 -6.42 6.71 -12.27
CA GLN A 80 -7.13 7.58 -11.34
C GLN A 80 -7.95 8.64 -12.07
N ARG A 81 -7.30 9.44 -12.91
CA ARG A 81 -7.99 10.55 -13.56
C ARG A 81 -9.12 10.10 -14.48
N VAL A 82 -9.04 8.92 -15.10
CA VAL A 82 -10.13 8.38 -15.93
C VAL A 82 -11.24 7.76 -15.10
N PHE A 83 -10.90 6.89 -14.14
CA PHE A 83 -11.88 6.11 -13.39
C PHE A 83 -12.49 6.89 -12.23
N TYR A 84 -11.69 7.62 -11.45
CA TYR A 84 -12.20 8.39 -10.30
C TYR A 84 -13.10 9.54 -10.79
N LYS A 85 -12.70 10.27 -11.83
CA LYS A 85 -13.57 11.29 -12.44
C LYS A 85 -14.83 10.68 -13.05
N ASN A 86 -14.77 9.47 -13.61
CA ASN A 86 -15.96 8.76 -14.05
C ASN A 86 -16.92 8.46 -12.88
N ASP A 87 -16.41 8.03 -11.72
CA ASP A 87 -17.22 7.83 -10.52
C ASP A 87 -17.81 9.15 -10.01
N PHE A 88 -17.01 10.22 -9.98
CA PHE A 88 -17.51 11.55 -9.62
C PHE A 88 -18.59 12.04 -10.59
N SER A 89 -18.63 11.54 -11.83
CA SER A 89 -19.72 11.85 -12.75
C SER A 89 -21.08 11.27 -12.35
N PHE A 90 -21.10 10.31 -11.42
CA PHE A 90 -22.30 9.72 -10.84
C PHE A 90 -22.73 10.39 -9.53
N GLY A 91 -22.14 11.53 -9.17
CA GLY A 91 -22.48 12.25 -7.93
C GLY A 91 -22.05 11.50 -6.67
N VAL A 92 -20.95 10.76 -6.71
CA VAL A 92 -20.38 10.06 -5.55
C VAL A 92 -19.93 11.10 -4.51
N THR A 93 -20.44 10.96 -3.28
CA THR A 93 -20.18 11.91 -2.17
C THR A 93 -19.56 11.26 -0.94
N ILE A 94 -19.45 9.93 -0.93
CA ILE A 94 -18.58 9.16 -0.05
C ILE A 94 -17.71 8.27 -0.95
N PHE A 95 -16.40 8.52 -0.95
CA PHE A 95 -15.45 7.82 -1.81
C PHE A 95 -14.21 7.44 -1.02
N ASN A 96 -13.93 6.14 -0.91
CA ASN A 96 -12.75 5.63 -0.23
C ASN A 96 -11.87 4.83 -1.19
N ILE A 97 -10.59 5.18 -1.25
CA ILE A 97 -9.60 4.55 -2.14
C ILE A 97 -8.92 3.41 -1.39
N TYR A 98 -9.22 2.17 -1.77
CA TYR A 98 -8.66 0.95 -1.20
C TYR A 98 -7.53 0.41 -2.12
N MET A 99 -6.26 0.45 -1.75
CA MET A 99 -5.64 1.09 -0.58
C MET A 99 -5.08 2.46 -0.92
N THR A 100 -5.14 3.37 0.04
CA THR A 100 -4.39 4.64 0.02
C THR A 100 -2.96 4.44 0.53
N TYR A 101 -2.81 3.67 1.62
CA TYR A 101 -1.55 3.14 2.16
C TYR A 101 -1.83 1.72 2.61
N GLY A 102 -1.12 0.72 2.09
CA GLY A 102 -1.37 -0.67 2.46
C GLY A 102 -0.54 -1.15 3.65
N GLY A 103 0.77 -0.86 3.68
CA GLY A 103 1.66 -1.25 4.77
C GLY A 103 2.25 -2.66 4.59
N THR A 104 2.42 -3.40 5.68
CA THR A 104 3.14 -4.69 5.71
C THR A 104 2.36 -5.75 6.47
N ASN A 105 2.26 -6.95 5.90
CA ASN A 105 1.75 -8.15 6.55
C ASN A 105 2.81 -8.77 7.50
N TRP A 106 3.23 -7.99 8.51
CA TRP A 106 4.19 -8.44 9.52
C TRP A 106 3.59 -9.54 10.40
N GLY A 107 4.43 -10.30 11.11
CA GLY A 107 3.96 -11.21 12.16
C GLY A 107 2.96 -12.26 11.69
N ASN A 108 3.10 -12.78 10.46
CA ASN A 108 2.20 -13.78 9.86
C ASN A 108 0.71 -13.36 9.77
N LEU A 109 0.40 -12.06 9.80
CA LEU A 109 -1.00 -11.59 9.80
C LEU A 109 -1.71 -11.78 8.44
N GLY A 110 -0.94 -11.93 7.35
CA GLY A 110 -1.47 -12.08 6.00
C GLY A 110 -2.08 -13.47 5.74
N HIS A 111 -2.99 -13.51 4.76
CA HIS A 111 -3.51 -14.76 4.18
C HIS A 111 -2.51 -15.40 3.19
N PRO A 112 -2.67 -16.68 2.80
CA PRO A 112 -1.81 -17.34 1.82
C PRO A 112 -1.89 -16.77 0.40
N GLY A 113 -2.92 -15.97 0.09
CA GLY A 113 -3.10 -15.34 -1.21
C GLY A 113 -2.14 -14.17 -1.49
N GLY A 114 -1.34 -13.76 -0.51
CA GLY A 114 -0.34 -12.71 -0.62
C GLY A 114 0.90 -13.00 0.23
N TYR A 115 1.95 -12.20 0.04
CA TYR A 115 3.22 -12.31 0.76
C TYR A 115 3.39 -11.18 1.80
N THR A 116 4.62 -10.96 2.29
CA THR A 116 4.85 -10.04 3.43
C THR A 116 4.50 -8.59 3.10
N SER A 117 4.92 -8.07 1.95
CA SER A 117 4.55 -6.70 1.56
C SER A 117 3.05 -6.59 1.32
N TYR A 118 2.48 -5.45 1.72
CA TYR A 118 1.15 -5.01 1.31
C TYR A 118 1.23 -3.59 0.76
N ASP A 119 2.29 -3.25 0.00
CA ASP A 119 2.42 -1.97 -0.69
C ASP A 119 1.22 -1.65 -1.58
N TYR A 120 0.62 -2.71 -2.15
CA TYR A 120 -0.62 -2.68 -2.93
C TYR A 120 -0.51 -1.91 -4.25
N GLY A 121 0.65 -1.32 -4.58
CA GLY A 121 0.75 -0.31 -5.63
C GLY A 121 -0.07 0.95 -5.30
N ALA A 122 -0.32 1.22 -4.01
CA ALA A 122 -1.12 2.33 -3.51
C ALA A 122 -0.50 3.71 -3.81
N VAL A 123 -1.23 4.79 -3.51
CA VAL A 123 -0.69 6.16 -3.67
C VAL A 123 0.46 6.46 -2.71
N ILE A 124 0.42 5.91 -1.50
CA ILE A 124 1.51 5.96 -0.52
C ILE A 124 2.16 4.58 -0.50
N THR A 125 3.48 4.52 -0.70
CA THR A 125 4.24 3.25 -0.72
C THR A 125 4.29 2.61 0.67
N GLU A 126 4.65 1.32 0.75
CA GLU A 126 4.84 0.59 2.02
C GLU A 126 5.80 1.30 2.99
N ASP A 127 6.85 1.93 2.46
CA ASP A 127 7.81 2.75 3.19
C ASP A 127 7.40 4.22 3.38
N ARG A 128 6.12 4.53 3.13
CA ARG A 128 5.42 5.82 3.36
C ARG A 128 5.84 6.97 2.44
N LEU A 129 6.47 6.67 1.32
CA LEU A 129 6.82 7.68 0.33
C LEU A 129 5.58 8.16 -0.45
N VAL A 130 5.56 9.45 -0.76
CA VAL A 130 4.52 10.12 -1.57
C VAL A 130 5.02 10.53 -2.96
N SER A 131 6.06 9.85 -3.47
CA SER A 131 6.73 10.20 -4.73
C SER A 131 6.07 9.63 -5.98
N ARG A 132 5.13 8.68 -5.84
CA ARG A 132 4.39 8.13 -7.00
C ARG A 132 3.52 9.24 -7.60
N GLU A 133 3.52 9.37 -8.93
CA GLU A 133 2.74 10.41 -9.62
C GLU A 133 1.23 10.36 -9.25
N LYS A 134 0.71 9.15 -9.01
CA LYS A 134 -0.68 8.92 -8.56
C LYS A 134 -1.01 9.53 -7.18
N TYR A 135 -0.03 9.84 -6.35
CA TYR A 135 -0.27 10.65 -5.15
C TYR A 135 -0.65 12.08 -5.53
N SER A 136 0.13 12.68 -6.44
CA SER A 136 -0.07 14.04 -6.90
C SER A 136 -1.34 14.20 -7.74
N GLU A 137 -1.70 13.25 -8.59
CA GLU A 137 -2.98 13.29 -9.33
C GLU A 137 -4.18 13.18 -8.38
N ALA A 138 -4.17 12.23 -7.45
CA ALA A 138 -5.23 12.14 -6.44
C ALA A 138 -5.37 13.44 -5.61
N LYS A 139 -4.25 14.12 -5.32
CA LYS A 139 -4.26 15.44 -4.67
C LYS A 139 -4.96 16.50 -5.52
N LEU A 140 -4.81 16.50 -6.85
CA LEU A 140 -5.52 17.46 -7.72
C LEU A 140 -7.03 17.26 -7.63
N GLU A 141 -7.49 16.01 -7.75
CA GLU A 141 -8.91 15.66 -7.69
C GLU A 141 -9.53 15.99 -6.32
N ALA A 142 -8.83 15.65 -5.23
CA ALA A 142 -9.29 15.94 -3.88
C ALA A 142 -9.42 17.47 -3.62
N ASN A 143 -8.43 18.25 -4.05
CA ASN A 143 -8.47 19.71 -3.91
C ASN A 143 -9.57 20.36 -4.76
N PHE A 144 -9.80 19.84 -5.96
CA PHE A 144 -10.91 20.27 -6.81
C PHE A 144 -12.26 20.09 -6.10
N LEU A 145 -12.53 18.89 -5.58
CA LEU A 145 -13.79 18.58 -4.90
C LEU A 145 -13.97 19.41 -3.63
N GLN A 146 -12.90 19.55 -2.82
CA GLN A 146 -12.92 20.39 -1.62
C GLN A 146 -13.23 21.86 -1.95
N ALA A 147 -12.69 22.38 -3.07
CA ALA A 147 -12.95 23.74 -3.52
C ALA A 147 -14.36 23.94 -4.12
N SER A 148 -15.11 22.86 -4.37
CA SER A 148 -16.31 22.85 -5.21
C SER A 148 -17.56 22.33 -4.49
N PRO A 149 -18.01 22.94 -3.37
CA PRO A 149 -19.15 22.44 -2.59
C PRO A 149 -20.47 22.36 -3.37
N ALA A 150 -20.60 23.12 -4.46
CA ALA A 150 -21.76 23.01 -5.36
C ALA A 150 -21.91 21.59 -5.98
N TYR A 151 -20.82 20.83 -6.08
CA TYR A 151 -20.80 19.44 -6.53
C TYR A 151 -21.74 18.56 -5.70
N LEU A 152 -21.77 18.75 -4.38
CA LEU A 152 -22.58 17.95 -3.44
C LEU A 152 -24.10 18.07 -3.68
N THR A 153 -24.52 19.11 -4.41
CA THR A 153 -25.94 19.38 -4.71
C THR A 153 -26.25 19.33 -6.20
N ALA A 154 -25.25 19.06 -7.04
CA ALA A 154 -25.43 18.91 -8.47
C ALA A 154 -26.06 17.53 -8.76
N VAL A 155 -27.10 17.50 -9.59
CA VAL A 155 -27.82 16.28 -9.91
C VAL A 155 -27.15 15.59 -11.09
N PRO A 156 -26.58 14.38 -10.93
CA PRO A 156 -25.98 13.65 -12.03
C PRO A 156 -27.04 13.32 -13.09
N GLN A 157 -26.69 13.52 -14.35
CA GLN A 157 -27.56 13.21 -15.48
C GLN A 157 -27.29 11.78 -15.96
N ASN A 158 -28.29 11.19 -16.61
CA ASN A 158 -28.16 9.84 -17.17
C ASN A 158 -27.00 9.78 -18.20
N ASN A 159 -26.10 8.82 -18.01
CA ASN A 159 -24.89 8.62 -18.81
C ASN A 159 -25.05 7.67 -20.00
N THR A 160 -26.24 7.09 -20.21
CA THR A 160 -26.55 6.13 -21.31
C THR A 160 -26.15 6.65 -22.69
N HIS A 161 -26.19 7.96 -22.89
CA HIS A 161 -25.86 8.63 -24.14
C HIS A 161 -24.71 9.62 -24.01
N ALA A 162 -23.72 9.33 -23.16
CA ALA A 162 -22.59 10.23 -22.92
C ALA A 162 -21.73 10.49 -24.18
N ASN A 163 -21.55 9.49 -25.05
CA ASN A 163 -20.73 9.60 -26.26
C ASN A 163 -21.31 10.63 -27.24
N GLY A 164 -20.49 11.62 -27.61
CA GLY A 164 -20.90 12.72 -28.49
C GLY A 164 -21.84 13.75 -27.83
N SER A 165 -22.22 13.58 -26.56
CA SER A 165 -23.06 14.54 -25.87
C SER A 165 -22.26 15.78 -25.47
N TYR A 166 -22.89 16.96 -25.52
CA TYR A 166 -22.25 18.25 -25.21
C TYR A 166 -20.95 18.54 -25.98
N THR A 167 -20.67 17.81 -27.06
CA THR A 167 -19.45 17.95 -27.88
C THR A 167 -19.79 17.84 -29.36
N ASN A 168 -18.91 18.32 -30.22
CA ASN A 168 -19.02 18.12 -31.67
C ASN A 168 -18.29 16.87 -32.18
N ASN A 169 -17.64 16.11 -31.30
CA ASN A 169 -16.84 14.94 -31.66
C ASN A 169 -17.38 13.67 -30.96
N PRO A 170 -17.89 12.66 -31.68
CA PRO A 170 -18.43 11.42 -31.09
C PRO A 170 -17.36 10.54 -30.42
N GLU A 171 -16.07 10.78 -30.67
CA GLU A 171 -14.96 10.09 -29.97
C GLU A 171 -14.77 10.57 -28.53
N ILE A 172 -15.50 11.61 -28.11
CA ILE A 172 -15.49 12.17 -26.77
C ILE A 172 -16.83 11.88 -26.10
N ALA A 173 -16.80 11.41 -24.86
CA ALA A 173 -17.96 11.26 -24.00
C ALA A 173 -17.97 12.36 -22.94
N VAL A 174 -19.15 12.94 -22.70
CA VAL A 174 -19.35 13.93 -21.65
C VAL A 174 -20.52 13.49 -20.77
N THR A 175 -20.34 13.47 -19.46
CA THR A 175 -21.41 13.28 -18.49
C THR A 175 -21.61 14.57 -17.70
N ALA A 176 -22.85 14.94 -17.44
CA ALA A 176 -23.18 16.21 -16.80
C ALA A 176 -23.72 15.99 -15.39
N LEU A 177 -23.35 16.87 -14.45
CA LEU A 177 -24.04 17.06 -13.18
C LEU A 177 -24.57 18.50 -13.17
N LEU A 178 -25.89 18.66 -13.10
CA LEU A 178 -26.54 19.96 -13.21
C LEU A 178 -26.95 20.45 -11.83
N GLY A 179 -26.39 21.57 -11.42
CA GLY A 179 -26.74 22.24 -10.16
C GLY A 179 -27.71 23.39 -10.36
N ASN A 180 -28.11 24.03 -9.27
CA ASN A 180 -28.98 25.22 -9.33
C ASN A 180 -28.29 26.42 -9.98
N ARG A 181 -26.96 26.51 -9.83
CA ARG A 181 -26.12 27.54 -10.45
C ARG A 181 -24.97 26.91 -11.21
N THR A 182 -24.08 26.23 -10.49
CA THR A 182 -22.89 25.61 -11.07
C THR A 182 -23.22 24.26 -11.68
N ASN A 183 -22.71 24.01 -12.88
CA ASN A 183 -22.79 22.71 -13.54
C ASN A 183 -21.39 22.14 -13.73
N PHE A 184 -21.30 20.82 -13.71
CA PHE A 184 -20.07 20.06 -13.87
C PHE A 184 -20.20 19.12 -15.06
N PHE A 185 -19.13 18.94 -15.82
CA PHE A 185 -19.08 18.09 -16.99
C PHE A 185 -17.81 17.26 -16.93
N VAL A 186 -17.94 15.95 -16.81
CA VAL A 186 -16.80 15.03 -16.85
C VAL A 186 -16.60 14.58 -18.29
N ILE A 187 -15.42 14.88 -18.83
CA ILE A 187 -15.05 14.64 -20.22
C ILE A 187 -14.05 13.49 -20.26
N ARG A 188 -14.26 12.51 -21.13
CA ARG A 188 -13.29 11.43 -21.40
C ARG A 188 -13.35 11.00 -22.86
N HIS A 189 -12.42 10.16 -23.31
CA HIS A 189 -12.62 9.44 -24.57
C HIS A 189 -13.84 8.51 -24.47
N ALA A 190 -14.60 8.41 -25.55
CA ALA A 190 -15.73 7.48 -25.67
C ALA A 190 -15.25 6.03 -25.49
N ALA A 191 -14.18 5.66 -26.19
CA ALA A 191 -13.36 4.49 -25.86
C ALA A 191 -12.39 4.87 -24.74
N TYR A 192 -12.74 4.53 -23.50
CA TYR A 192 -12.04 5.02 -22.30
C TYR A 192 -10.55 4.61 -22.23
N ASN A 193 -10.18 3.52 -22.89
CA ASN A 193 -8.82 2.99 -22.98
C ASN A 193 -7.99 3.62 -24.13
N SER A 194 -8.56 4.57 -24.88
CA SER A 194 -7.88 5.27 -25.98
C SER A 194 -6.61 5.98 -25.53
N ARG A 195 -5.57 5.88 -26.36
CA ARG A 195 -4.30 6.62 -26.22
C ARG A 195 -4.18 7.79 -27.20
N ALA A 196 -5.23 8.07 -27.97
CA ALA A 196 -5.23 9.13 -28.97
C ALA A 196 -5.26 10.52 -28.33
N SER A 197 -4.66 11.50 -29.02
CA SER A 197 -4.90 12.92 -28.74
C SER A 197 -6.00 13.42 -29.67
N THR A 198 -7.13 13.82 -29.10
CA THR A 198 -8.37 14.10 -29.84
C THR A 198 -8.78 15.55 -29.70
N GLN A 199 -9.03 16.22 -30.82
CA GLN A 199 -9.53 17.59 -30.84
C GLN A 199 -11.06 17.62 -30.79
N PHE A 200 -11.62 18.56 -30.04
CA PHE A 200 -13.06 18.71 -29.90
C PHE A 200 -13.46 20.14 -29.48
N LYS A 201 -14.76 20.40 -29.50
CA LYS A 201 -15.40 21.59 -28.94
C LYS A 201 -16.52 21.15 -28.02
N LEU A 202 -16.69 21.84 -26.91
CA LEU A 202 -17.83 21.64 -26.02
C LEU A 202 -18.98 22.57 -26.41
N ASN A 203 -20.21 22.18 -26.15
CA ASN A 203 -21.41 23.00 -26.25
C ASN A 203 -22.18 22.90 -24.93
N LEU A 204 -21.88 23.81 -23.99
CA LEU A 204 -22.35 23.71 -22.61
C LEU A 204 -23.43 24.75 -22.28
N PRO A 205 -24.44 24.40 -21.47
CA PRO A 205 -25.39 25.36 -20.92
C PRO A 205 -24.71 26.26 -19.88
N THR A 206 -25.02 27.55 -19.95
CA THR A 206 -24.57 28.58 -19.00
C THR A 206 -25.71 29.55 -18.68
N SER A 207 -25.52 30.41 -17.69
CA SER A 207 -26.41 31.54 -17.38
C SER A 207 -26.57 32.54 -18.54
N GLN A 208 -25.68 32.50 -19.55
CA GLN A 208 -25.77 33.30 -20.78
C GLN A 208 -26.22 32.48 -22.01
N GLY A 209 -26.86 31.33 -21.78
CA GLY A 209 -27.31 30.40 -22.83
C GLY A 209 -26.26 29.34 -23.17
N ASN A 210 -26.51 28.57 -24.21
CA ASN A 210 -25.57 27.55 -24.68
C ASN A 210 -24.37 28.20 -25.37
N ILE A 211 -23.16 27.84 -24.94
CA ILE A 211 -21.91 28.39 -25.48
C ILE A 211 -21.07 27.25 -26.05
N THR A 212 -20.59 27.45 -27.28
CA THR A 212 -19.56 26.59 -27.88
C THR A 212 -18.17 27.05 -27.42
N ILE A 213 -17.42 26.15 -26.80
CA ILE A 213 -16.09 26.39 -26.22
C ILE A 213 -15.05 25.59 -27.03
N PRO A 214 -13.96 26.20 -27.52
CA PRO A 214 -13.53 27.59 -27.29
C PRO A 214 -14.30 28.62 -28.13
N GLN A 215 -14.47 29.83 -27.60
CA GLN A 215 -15.02 31.00 -28.30
C GLN A 215 -13.96 31.77 -29.10
N LEU A 216 -12.69 31.78 -28.69
CA LEU A 216 -11.62 32.58 -29.29
C LEU A 216 -10.94 31.91 -30.51
N ASN A 217 -11.67 31.02 -31.19
CA ASN A 217 -11.23 30.11 -32.26
C ASN A 217 -10.30 28.97 -31.77
N GLY A 218 -10.17 27.90 -32.56
CA GLY A 218 -9.42 26.69 -32.21
C GLY A 218 -10.29 25.55 -31.69
N SER A 219 -9.65 24.53 -31.11
CA SER A 219 -10.27 23.32 -30.53
C SER A 219 -9.59 23.01 -29.19
N LEU A 220 -10.36 22.45 -28.26
CA LEU A 220 -9.81 21.78 -27.08
C LEU A 220 -9.09 20.49 -27.49
N VAL A 221 -8.23 19.97 -26.62
CA VAL A 221 -7.50 18.71 -26.83
C VAL A 221 -7.69 17.83 -25.60
N LEU A 222 -8.04 16.56 -25.82
CA LEU A 222 -8.01 15.52 -24.79
C LEU A 222 -6.95 14.48 -25.18
N ASN A 223 -5.90 14.37 -24.37
CA ASN A 223 -4.84 13.39 -24.58
C ASN A 223 -5.23 11.99 -24.12
N GLY A 224 -4.46 10.99 -24.55
CA GLY A 224 -4.73 9.59 -24.25
C GLY A 224 -4.86 9.31 -22.76
N ARG A 225 -5.84 8.47 -22.40
CA ARG A 225 -6.16 8.10 -21.01
C ARG A 225 -6.19 9.31 -20.07
N ASP A 226 -6.94 10.32 -20.49
CA ASP A 226 -7.19 11.50 -19.69
C ASP A 226 -8.69 11.74 -19.57
N SER A 227 -9.07 12.35 -18.47
CA SER A 227 -10.42 12.82 -18.23
C SER A 227 -10.37 14.11 -17.43
N LYS A 228 -11.35 14.99 -17.64
CA LYS A 228 -11.33 16.35 -17.12
C LYS A 228 -12.67 16.77 -16.58
N PHE A 229 -12.65 17.57 -15.51
CA PHE A 229 -13.78 18.40 -15.16
C PHE A 229 -13.78 19.69 -15.99
N ALA A 230 -14.87 19.94 -16.71
CA ALA A 230 -15.26 21.28 -17.14
C ALA A 230 -16.41 21.78 -16.26
N VAL A 231 -16.49 23.09 -16.07
CA VAL A 231 -17.52 23.71 -15.25
C VAL A 231 -18.20 24.87 -15.97
N THR A 232 -19.46 25.14 -15.62
CA THR A 232 -20.17 26.37 -16.00
C THR A 232 -20.78 27.03 -14.77
N ASP A 233 -20.81 28.36 -14.77
CA ASP A 233 -21.33 29.19 -13.68
C ASP A 233 -20.79 28.80 -12.29
N TYR A 234 -19.48 28.54 -12.24
CA TYR A 234 -18.75 28.18 -11.04
C TYR A 234 -18.44 29.41 -10.20
N ASP A 235 -18.57 29.31 -8.88
CA ASP A 235 -18.19 30.39 -7.97
C ASP A 235 -16.67 30.36 -7.68
N ALA A 236 -15.91 31.15 -8.44
CA ALA A 236 -14.48 31.32 -8.25
C ALA A 236 -14.22 32.47 -7.26
N ALA A 237 -14.21 32.14 -5.97
CA ALA A 237 -13.95 33.07 -4.86
C ALA A 237 -14.88 34.30 -4.86
N GLY A 238 -16.17 34.12 -5.18
CA GLY A 238 -17.18 35.18 -5.29
C GLY A 238 -17.34 35.74 -6.71
N THR A 239 -16.49 35.34 -7.67
CA THR A 239 -16.57 35.74 -9.08
C THR A 239 -17.19 34.61 -9.90
N ASN A 240 -18.19 34.93 -10.73
CA ASN A 240 -18.78 33.93 -11.63
C ASN A 240 -17.79 33.56 -12.75
N LEU A 241 -17.29 32.33 -12.70
CA LEU A 241 -16.60 31.66 -13.80
C LEU A 241 -17.67 31.06 -14.71
N LEU A 242 -18.05 31.83 -15.74
CA LEU A 242 -19.12 31.48 -16.69
C LEU A 242 -18.87 30.11 -17.32
N TYR A 243 -17.62 29.83 -17.69
CA TYR A 243 -17.15 28.49 -18.00
C TYR A 243 -15.64 28.37 -17.81
N SER A 244 -15.16 27.14 -17.62
CA SER A 244 -13.76 26.78 -17.78
C SER A 244 -13.66 25.37 -18.37
N SER A 245 -12.85 25.22 -19.42
CA SER A 245 -12.41 23.91 -19.89
C SER A 245 -11.13 23.44 -19.18
N ALA A 246 -10.39 24.35 -18.53
CA ALA A 246 -9.25 24.00 -17.68
C ALA A 246 -9.75 23.57 -16.30
N GLU A 247 -9.09 22.59 -15.71
CA GLU A 247 -9.48 22.04 -14.43
C GLU A 247 -9.12 23.02 -13.31
N ILE A 248 -9.95 23.08 -12.28
CA ILE A 248 -9.71 23.94 -11.12
C ILE A 248 -8.94 23.12 -10.09
N PHE A 249 -7.78 23.60 -9.66
CA PHE A 249 -7.08 23.00 -8.52
C PHE A 249 -7.70 23.50 -7.21
N THR A 250 -7.82 24.82 -7.03
CA THR A 250 -8.43 25.42 -5.84
C THR A 250 -8.87 26.86 -6.10
N GLN A 251 -9.69 27.41 -5.20
CA GLN A 251 -10.02 28.83 -5.15
C GLN A 251 -10.13 29.30 -3.71
N LYS A 252 -9.68 30.54 -3.43
CA LYS A 252 -9.75 31.18 -2.11
C LYS A 252 -9.98 32.68 -2.23
N SER A 253 -10.68 33.24 -1.26
CA SER A 253 -10.84 34.68 -1.11
C SER A 253 -10.20 35.13 0.20
N TYR A 254 -9.31 36.12 0.12
CA TYR A 254 -8.63 36.78 1.24
C TYR A 254 -9.02 38.25 1.27
N ASP A 255 -8.67 38.96 2.34
CA ASP A 255 -8.95 40.40 2.43
C ASP A 255 -8.28 41.16 1.28
N GLY A 256 -9.10 41.74 0.40
CA GLY A 256 -8.65 42.46 -0.78
C GLY A 256 -8.13 41.64 -1.97
N LYS A 257 -7.98 40.31 -1.87
CA LYS A 257 -7.41 39.43 -2.93
C LYS A 257 -8.24 38.16 -3.14
N GLN A 258 -8.52 37.81 -4.38
CA GLN A 258 -9.13 36.53 -4.76
C GLN A 258 -8.12 35.73 -5.58
N VAL A 259 -8.05 34.42 -5.36
CA VAL A 259 -7.14 33.51 -6.06
C VAL A 259 -7.95 32.37 -6.67
N LEU A 260 -7.75 32.12 -7.96
CA LEU A 260 -8.21 30.94 -8.69
C LEU A 260 -6.99 30.26 -9.30
N VAL A 261 -6.77 28.99 -8.97
CA VAL A 261 -5.70 28.17 -9.56
C VAL A 261 -6.35 27.17 -10.51
N VAL A 262 -5.99 27.25 -11.79
CA VAL A 262 -6.41 26.30 -12.82
C VAL A 262 -5.20 25.61 -13.42
N TYR A 263 -5.39 24.38 -13.90
CA TYR A 263 -4.36 23.61 -14.57
C TYR A 263 -4.88 22.91 -15.82
N ALA A 264 -3.94 22.54 -16.70
CA ALA A 264 -4.19 21.81 -17.92
C ALA A 264 -3.12 20.73 -18.12
N GLY A 265 -3.47 19.65 -18.82
CA GLY A 265 -2.50 18.64 -19.22
C GLY A 265 -1.53 19.20 -20.27
N PRO A 266 -0.33 18.62 -20.42
CA PRO A 266 0.66 19.12 -21.38
C PRO A 266 0.15 19.15 -22.82
N ASN A 267 0.52 20.20 -23.55
CA ASN A 267 0.16 20.49 -24.94
C ASN A 267 -1.35 20.60 -25.24
N GLU A 268 -2.18 20.93 -24.25
CA GLU A 268 -3.62 21.09 -24.42
C GLU A 268 -4.03 22.55 -24.62
N ASN A 269 -5.08 22.77 -25.42
CA ASN A 269 -5.69 24.09 -25.57
C ASN A 269 -6.87 24.23 -24.62
N HIS A 270 -6.95 25.34 -23.89
CA HIS A 270 -8.01 25.62 -22.94
C HIS A 270 -8.53 27.05 -23.07
N GLU A 271 -9.76 27.24 -22.58
CA GLU A 271 -10.39 28.55 -22.48
C GLU A 271 -11.24 28.62 -21.21
N LEU A 272 -11.19 29.77 -20.56
CA LEU A 272 -12.07 30.10 -19.44
C LEU A 272 -12.64 31.50 -19.60
N ALA A 273 -13.80 31.75 -19.01
CA ALA A 273 -14.47 33.04 -19.10
C ALA A 273 -15.07 33.45 -17.77
N LEU A 274 -14.81 34.69 -17.37
CA LEU A 274 -15.27 35.28 -16.11
C LEU A 274 -16.30 36.37 -16.41
N THR A 275 -17.44 36.35 -15.73
CA THR A 275 -18.45 37.41 -15.81
C THR A 275 -17.97 38.63 -15.00
N LEU A 276 -16.91 39.26 -15.50
CA LEU A 276 -16.24 40.39 -14.89
C LEU A 276 -15.68 41.31 -16.00
N SER A 277 -15.91 42.62 -15.87
CA SER A 277 -15.52 43.64 -16.86
C SER A 277 -14.43 44.60 -16.38
N CYS A 278 -13.69 44.23 -15.33
CA CYS A 278 -12.58 45.03 -14.82
C CYS A 278 -11.40 45.11 -15.81
N SER A 279 -10.43 45.98 -15.54
CA SER A 279 -9.12 45.93 -16.22
C SER A 279 -8.48 44.55 -15.99
N SER A 280 -7.84 44.04 -17.03
CA SER A 280 -7.21 42.73 -17.07
C SER A 280 -5.75 42.89 -17.49
N GLU A 281 -4.84 42.29 -16.77
CA GLU A 281 -3.39 42.42 -16.98
C GLU A 281 -2.73 41.05 -16.81
N VAL A 282 -1.85 40.68 -17.73
CA VAL A 282 -0.95 39.53 -17.54
C VAL A 282 0.21 40.01 -16.68
N VAL A 283 0.25 39.57 -15.43
CA VAL A 283 1.27 40.01 -14.45
C VAL A 283 2.47 39.05 -14.39
N GLU A 284 2.32 37.84 -14.92
CA GLU A 284 3.40 36.86 -15.10
C GLU A 284 3.15 35.99 -16.34
N GLY A 285 4.22 35.64 -17.05
CA GLY A 285 4.19 34.78 -18.23
C GLY A 285 3.69 35.48 -19.50
N SER A 286 3.48 34.70 -20.56
CA SER A 286 2.99 35.18 -21.87
C SER A 286 2.07 34.17 -22.53
N GLY A 287 1.51 34.45 -23.70
CA GLY A 287 0.72 33.47 -24.46
C GLY A 287 -0.71 33.24 -23.94
N VAL A 288 -1.26 34.16 -23.14
CA VAL A 288 -2.69 34.21 -22.81
C VAL A 288 -3.39 35.22 -23.70
N ASN A 289 -4.35 34.77 -24.50
CA ASN A 289 -5.21 35.63 -25.31
C ASN A 289 -6.40 36.12 -24.48
N ILE A 290 -6.48 37.44 -24.25
CA ILE A 290 -7.53 38.06 -23.43
C ILE A 290 -8.49 38.84 -24.32
N VAL A 291 -9.77 38.45 -24.32
CA VAL A 291 -10.82 39.11 -25.09
C VAL A 291 -12.01 39.44 -24.19
N LYS A 292 -12.49 40.70 -24.26
CA LYS A 292 -13.67 41.16 -23.52
C LYS A 292 -14.89 41.21 -24.43
N LYS A 293 -15.99 40.60 -24.01
CA LYS A 293 -17.22 40.53 -24.79
C LYS A 293 -18.44 40.58 -23.87
N LYS A 294 -19.33 41.56 -24.06
CA LYS A 294 -20.65 41.65 -23.41
C LYS A 294 -20.62 41.42 -21.88
N GLY A 295 -19.68 42.05 -21.16
CA GLY A 295 -19.60 41.90 -19.71
C GLY A 295 -18.64 40.81 -19.21
N THR A 296 -18.13 39.97 -20.12
CA THR A 296 -17.32 38.79 -19.83
C THR A 296 -15.87 38.99 -20.31
N THR A 297 -14.90 38.57 -19.51
CA THR A 297 -13.48 38.49 -19.88
C THR A 297 -13.11 37.03 -20.16
N ILE A 298 -12.69 36.73 -21.39
CA ILE A 298 -12.35 35.38 -21.86
C ILE A 298 -10.82 35.27 -21.96
N LEU A 299 -10.27 34.20 -21.38
CA LEU A 299 -8.85 33.86 -21.43
C LEU A 299 -8.69 32.55 -22.22
N GLY A 300 -8.06 32.63 -23.40
CA GLY A 300 -7.67 31.46 -24.19
C GLY A 300 -6.17 31.22 -24.10
N PHE A 301 -5.75 29.98 -23.90
CA PHE A 301 -4.33 29.63 -23.75
C PHE A 301 -4.05 28.18 -24.14
N GLN A 302 -2.83 27.91 -24.57
CA GLN A 302 -2.28 26.55 -24.64
C GLN A 302 -1.50 26.28 -23.34
N SER A 303 -1.63 25.09 -22.75
CA SER A 303 -0.82 24.68 -21.58
C SER A 303 0.67 24.84 -21.89
N SER A 304 1.47 25.31 -20.92
CA SER A 304 2.92 25.31 -21.02
C SER A 304 3.52 25.15 -19.62
N PRO A 305 4.76 24.65 -19.51
CA PRO A 305 5.46 24.53 -18.22
C PRO A 305 5.70 25.88 -17.54
N GLU A 306 5.69 26.98 -18.31
CA GLU A 306 5.74 28.33 -17.76
C GLU A 306 4.38 28.75 -17.19
N ARG A 307 4.35 28.94 -15.87
CA ARG A 307 3.22 29.52 -15.17
C ARG A 307 2.85 30.88 -15.75
N ARG A 308 1.54 31.15 -15.79
CA ARG A 308 0.98 32.45 -16.16
C ARG A 308 0.04 32.94 -15.08
N ILE A 309 0.04 34.26 -14.86
CA ILE A 309 -0.86 34.90 -13.90
C ILE A 309 -1.58 36.05 -14.59
N VAL A 310 -2.92 36.00 -14.57
CA VAL A 310 -3.76 37.08 -15.07
C VAL A 310 -4.51 37.72 -13.90
N LYS A 311 -4.30 39.02 -13.71
CA LYS A 311 -5.03 39.82 -12.73
C LYS A 311 -6.24 40.49 -13.39
N ILE A 312 -7.43 40.29 -12.83
CA ILE A 312 -8.68 40.90 -13.28
C ILE A 312 -9.38 41.52 -12.07
N GLY A 313 -9.24 42.84 -11.89
CA GLY A 313 -9.67 43.50 -10.65
C GLY A 313 -8.93 42.96 -9.42
N LYS A 314 -9.65 42.30 -8.50
CA LYS A 314 -9.08 41.65 -7.30
C LYS A 314 -8.73 40.16 -7.50
N LEU A 315 -9.16 39.57 -8.61
CA LEU A 315 -8.94 38.15 -8.91
C LEU A 315 -7.59 37.94 -9.60
N TYR A 316 -6.81 37.02 -9.06
CA TYR A 316 -5.59 36.49 -9.66
C TYR A 316 -5.88 35.07 -10.15
N VAL A 317 -5.80 34.87 -11.47
CA VAL A 317 -5.93 33.56 -12.09
C VAL A 317 -4.53 33.02 -12.35
N TYR A 318 -4.15 32.00 -11.59
CA TYR A 318 -2.91 31.24 -11.77
C TYR A 318 -3.19 30.10 -12.75
N ILE A 319 -2.49 30.08 -13.87
CA ILE A 319 -2.64 29.10 -14.95
C ILE A 319 -1.38 28.24 -14.98
N LEU A 320 -1.54 26.97 -14.64
CA LEU A 320 -0.47 25.99 -14.50
C LEU A 320 -0.59 24.89 -15.56
N ASP A 321 0.49 24.18 -15.84
CA ASP A 321 0.39 22.82 -16.35
C ASP A 321 0.21 21.84 -15.17
N ARG A 322 -0.25 20.62 -15.49
CA ARG A 322 -0.51 19.57 -14.48
C ARG A 322 0.74 19.28 -13.63
N ASN A 323 1.91 19.22 -14.23
CA ASN A 323 3.14 18.87 -13.51
C ASN A 323 3.58 19.97 -12.55
N ASP A 324 3.36 21.26 -12.86
CA ASP A 324 3.57 22.32 -11.88
C ASP A 324 2.50 22.30 -10.77
N ALA A 325 1.24 22.03 -11.12
CA ALA A 325 0.14 21.93 -10.15
C ALA A 325 0.35 20.84 -9.10
N TYR A 326 1.03 19.73 -9.45
CA TYR A 326 1.43 18.68 -8.50
C TYR A 326 2.27 19.21 -7.33
N ASN A 327 2.96 20.33 -7.48
CA ASN A 327 3.81 20.94 -6.45
C ASN A 327 3.07 21.95 -5.55
N TYR A 328 1.77 22.16 -5.76
CA TYR A 328 0.95 23.03 -4.91
C TYR A 328 0.25 22.23 -3.80
N TRP A 329 0.03 22.93 -2.68
CA TRP A 329 -0.59 22.42 -1.47
C TRP A 329 -1.62 23.44 -0.98
N VAL A 330 -2.77 22.94 -0.55
CA VAL A 330 -3.78 23.76 0.15
C VAL A 330 -3.86 23.23 1.56
N LEU A 331 -3.52 24.08 2.53
CA LEU A 331 -3.45 23.69 3.93
C LEU A 331 -4.41 24.57 4.72
N ASP A 332 -5.34 23.95 5.42
CA ASP A 332 -6.26 24.69 6.29
C ASP A 332 -5.48 25.33 7.44
N LEU A 333 -5.72 26.63 7.68
CA LEU A 333 -5.22 27.28 8.89
C LEU A 333 -6.01 26.72 10.09
N PRO A 334 -5.36 26.50 11.26
CA PRO A 334 -6.06 26.05 12.46
C PRO A 334 -7.19 27.04 12.78
N SER A 335 -8.44 26.64 12.59
CA SER A 335 -9.59 27.48 12.86
C SER A 335 -10.29 26.94 14.12
N SER A 336 -10.29 27.78 15.16
CA SER A 336 -11.02 27.61 16.42
C SER A 336 -10.60 26.42 17.34
N PRO A 337 -10.48 26.65 18.67
CA PRO A 337 -10.19 25.59 19.64
C PRO A 337 -11.27 24.50 19.77
N VAL A 338 -12.40 24.62 19.06
CA VAL A 338 -13.50 23.63 19.05
C VAL A 338 -13.36 22.61 17.91
N SER A 339 -12.70 22.97 16.81
CA SER A 339 -12.56 22.14 15.59
C SER A 339 -11.12 21.72 15.26
N GLY A 340 -10.09 22.24 15.94
CA GLY A 340 -8.71 21.76 15.74
C GLY A 340 -8.26 21.77 14.26
N ASN A 341 -7.60 20.69 13.80
CA ASN A 341 -7.12 20.50 12.42
C ASN A 341 -8.13 19.78 11.49
N TYR A 342 -9.42 19.76 11.81
CA TYR A 342 -10.42 19.15 10.92
C TYR A 342 -10.69 20.04 9.70
N THR A 343 -10.91 19.43 8.54
CA THR A 343 -11.41 20.11 7.35
C THR A 343 -12.79 20.69 7.67
N ASN A 344 -12.89 22.02 7.77
CA ASN A 344 -14.18 22.68 8.02
C ASN A 344 -15.03 22.71 6.74
N GLY A 345 -16.32 22.40 6.85
CA GLY A 345 -17.26 22.37 5.72
C GLY A 345 -17.63 23.77 5.19
N THR A 346 -17.28 24.83 5.91
CA THR A 346 -17.21 26.18 5.33
C THR A 346 -15.92 26.27 4.54
N LEU A 347 -15.98 26.60 3.25
CA LEU A 347 -14.81 26.99 2.44
C LEU A 347 -14.06 28.10 3.19
N GLU A 348 -13.10 27.73 4.01
CA GLU A 348 -12.40 28.69 4.85
C GLU A 348 -11.65 29.63 3.92
N THR A 349 -11.98 30.92 4.01
CA THR A 349 -11.30 32.05 3.37
C THR A 349 -9.86 32.23 3.85
N SER A 350 -9.40 31.34 4.74
CA SER A 350 -8.15 31.44 5.47
C SER A 350 -7.09 30.42 5.06
N ALA A 351 -7.45 29.29 4.40
CA ALA A 351 -6.48 28.25 4.04
C ALA A 351 -5.32 28.79 3.19
N ALA A 352 -4.10 28.34 3.48
CA ALA A 352 -2.91 28.75 2.74
C ALA A 352 -2.77 27.97 1.43
N ILE A 353 -2.43 28.67 0.34
CA ILE A 353 -2.05 28.03 -0.93
C ILE A 353 -0.55 28.21 -1.10
N VAL A 354 0.18 27.08 -1.11
CA VAL A 354 1.64 27.06 -1.08
C VAL A 354 2.17 26.18 -2.21
N LYS A 355 3.02 26.73 -3.07
CA LYS A 355 3.90 25.95 -3.93
C LYS A 355 5.13 25.55 -3.11
N ALA A 356 5.44 24.26 -3.11
CA ALA A 356 6.60 23.70 -2.43
C ALA A 356 7.13 22.50 -3.25
N GLY A 357 7.74 21.54 -2.55
CA GLY A 357 8.27 20.32 -3.15
C GLY A 357 7.51 19.10 -2.64
N TYR A 358 8.27 18.18 -2.05
CA TYR A 358 7.85 16.82 -1.74
C TYR A 358 6.57 16.69 -0.90
N LEU A 359 6.48 17.34 0.28
CA LEU A 359 5.29 17.27 1.13
C LEU A 359 5.17 18.50 2.03
N LEU A 360 3.98 19.09 2.15
CA LEU A 360 3.62 19.97 3.26
C LEU A 360 2.60 19.30 4.15
N ARG A 361 2.83 19.37 5.47
CA ARG A 361 2.02 18.69 6.49
C ARG A 361 1.06 19.65 7.14
N THR A 362 1.55 20.80 7.63
CA THR A 362 0.73 21.78 8.34
C THR A 362 1.19 23.20 8.08
N VAL A 363 0.28 24.14 8.34
CA VAL A 363 0.53 25.57 8.41
C VAL A 363 -0.05 26.10 9.73
N GLU A 364 0.62 27.04 10.38
CA GLU A 364 0.10 27.77 11.53
C GLU A 364 0.47 29.24 11.40
N VAL A 365 -0.46 30.13 11.77
CA VAL A 365 -0.19 31.58 11.84
C VAL A 365 -0.32 32.01 13.29
N LYS A 366 0.77 32.56 13.83
CA LYS A 366 0.81 33.13 15.18
C LYS A 366 1.31 34.57 15.08
N ASP A 367 0.43 35.52 15.40
CA ASP A 367 0.67 36.95 15.21
C ASP A 367 1.09 37.26 13.75
N ASN A 368 2.32 37.74 13.54
CA ASN A 368 2.88 38.00 12.21
C ASN A 368 3.93 36.95 11.78
N THR A 369 3.91 35.77 12.40
CA THR A 369 4.79 34.65 12.05
C THR A 369 3.96 33.53 11.41
N LEU A 370 4.45 33.02 10.28
CA LEU A 370 3.86 31.86 9.60
C LEU A 370 4.79 30.67 9.76
N HIS A 371 4.26 29.56 10.27
CA HIS A 371 4.96 28.30 10.48
C HIS A 371 4.49 27.28 9.45
N LEU A 372 5.44 26.72 8.70
CA LEU A 372 5.23 25.56 7.83
C LEU A 372 5.92 24.35 8.43
N THR A 373 5.22 23.21 8.45
CA THR A 373 5.83 21.91 8.72
C THR A 373 5.71 21.06 7.47
N GLY A 374 6.80 20.45 7.03
CA GLY A 374 6.82 19.66 5.81
C GLY A 374 8.12 18.91 5.62
N ASP A 375 8.23 18.28 4.46
CA ASP A 375 9.36 17.44 4.10
C ASP A 375 9.89 17.84 2.72
N ILE A 376 11.21 17.79 2.56
CA ILE A 376 11.91 18.10 1.31
C ILE A 376 12.90 17.00 0.96
N ASN A 377 12.97 16.66 -0.33
CA ASN A 377 13.93 15.71 -0.90
C ASN A 377 15.00 16.39 -1.78
N ALA A 378 14.89 17.71 -1.94
CA ALA A 378 15.80 18.58 -2.66
C ALA A 378 15.61 20.02 -2.16
N THR A 379 16.56 20.92 -2.46
CA THR A 379 16.38 22.35 -2.16
C THR A 379 15.11 22.82 -2.85
N THR A 380 14.21 23.40 -2.05
CA THR A 380 12.82 23.63 -2.44
C THR A 380 12.49 25.10 -2.30
N ASP A 381 12.06 25.71 -3.40
CA ASP A 381 11.48 27.05 -3.36
C ASP A 381 10.08 26.97 -2.76
N ILE A 382 9.79 27.92 -1.87
CA ILE A 382 8.51 28.08 -1.21
C ILE A 382 7.86 29.34 -1.74
N GLU A 383 6.62 29.22 -2.21
CA GLU A 383 5.82 30.36 -2.61
C GLU A 383 4.41 30.28 -2.03
N ILE A 384 4.07 31.23 -1.17
CA ILE A 384 2.77 31.33 -0.53
C ILE A 384 1.97 32.38 -1.29
N ILE A 385 1.01 31.92 -2.10
CA ILE A 385 0.22 32.82 -2.96
C ILE A 385 -1.03 33.37 -2.26
N GLY A 386 -1.38 32.81 -1.10
CA GLY A 386 -2.47 33.26 -0.24
C GLY A 386 -2.42 32.61 1.14
N GLY A 387 -3.04 33.26 2.14
CA GLY A 387 -3.09 32.79 3.54
C GLY A 387 -2.01 33.36 4.47
N ALA A 388 -1.02 34.10 3.93
CA ALA A 388 -0.01 34.78 4.75
C ALA A 388 -0.52 36.11 5.35
N PRO A 389 -0.09 36.50 6.57
CA PRO A 389 -0.31 37.83 7.12
C PRO A 389 0.12 38.97 6.18
N ALA A 390 -0.62 40.08 6.18
CA ALA A 390 -0.35 41.24 5.32
C ALA A 390 1.02 41.90 5.56
N LYS A 391 1.58 41.73 6.76
CA LYS A 391 2.92 42.18 7.14
C LYS A 391 3.64 41.04 7.87
N LEU A 392 4.13 40.07 7.11
CA LEU A 392 4.84 38.94 7.67
C LEU A 392 6.15 39.43 8.31
N ALA A 393 6.38 39.05 9.56
CA ALA A 393 7.61 39.35 10.30
C ALA A 393 8.61 38.20 10.18
N GLU A 394 8.13 36.96 10.27
CA GLU A 394 8.95 35.75 10.25
C GLU A 394 8.27 34.64 9.46
N LEU A 395 9.08 33.85 8.74
CA LEU A 395 8.63 32.65 8.04
C LEU A 395 9.45 31.47 8.57
N MET A 396 8.78 30.51 9.19
CA MET A 396 9.40 29.36 9.84
C MET A 396 9.13 28.10 9.02
N PHE A 397 10.14 27.28 8.79
CA PHE A 397 10.01 25.94 8.20
C PHE A 397 10.64 24.91 9.14
N ASN A 398 9.85 23.94 9.61
CA ASN A 398 10.28 22.92 10.59
C ASN A 398 10.99 23.50 11.82
N GLY A 399 10.52 24.66 12.31
CA GLY A 399 11.09 25.34 13.48
C GLY A 399 12.30 26.24 13.19
N GLU A 400 12.78 26.30 11.94
CA GLU A 400 13.90 27.16 11.52
C GLU A 400 13.40 28.38 10.74
N ASN A 401 13.95 29.56 11.03
CA ASN A 401 13.60 30.77 10.29
C ASN A 401 14.23 30.75 8.89
N ILE A 402 13.42 30.97 7.85
CA ILE A 402 13.87 31.06 6.47
C ILE A 402 13.79 32.49 5.96
N LYS A 403 14.79 32.88 5.16
CA LYS A 403 14.76 34.18 4.48
C LYS A 403 13.63 34.19 3.47
N PHE A 404 12.86 35.27 3.49
CA PHE A 404 11.75 35.45 2.57
C PHE A 404 11.72 36.87 2.00
N ALA A 405 11.02 37.01 0.88
CA ALA A 405 10.54 38.29 0.35
C ALA A 405 9.02 38.26 0.33
N GLN A 406 8.38 39.38 0.68
CA GLN A 406 6.94 39.54 0.55
C GLN A 406 6.67 40.69 -0.41
N ASP A 407 5.99 40.39 -1.52
CA ASP A 407 5.63 41.40 -2.50
C ASP A 407 4.56 42.34 -1.94
N SER A 408 4.87 43.64 -1.89
CA SER A 408 3.99 44.65 -1.29
C SER A 408 2.66 44.85 -2.01
N CYS A 409 2.56 44.44 -3.28
CA CYS A 409 1.37 44.63 -4.11
C CYS A 409 0.43 43.43 -4.07
N SER A 410 0.99 42.22 -4.18
CA SER A 410 0.24 40.95 -4.29
C SER A 410 0.18 40.18 -2.97
N GLY A 411 1.01 40.53 -1.99
CA GLY A 411 1.16 39.81 -0.72
C GLY A 411 1.82 38.44 -0.85
N VAL A 412 2.27 38.04 -2.05
CA VAL A 412 2.94 36.76 -2.30
C VAL A 412 4.24 36.73 -1.52
N VAL A 413 4.45 35.64 -0.79
CA VAL A 413 5.68 35.39 -0.03
C VAL A 413 6.51 34.35 -0.78
N THR A 414 7.77 34.66 -1.04
CA THR A 414 8.74 33.73 -1.63
C THR A 414 9.90 33.48 -0.68
N GLY A 415 10.39 32.25 -0.65
CA GLY A 415 11.55 31.84 0.12
C GLY A 415 12.16 30.57 -0.47
N SER A 416 13.23 30.08 0.13
CA SER A 416 13.84 28.81 -0.29
C SER A 416 14.35 28.05 0.94
N VAL A 417 14.06 26.76 0.97
CA VAL A 417 14.52 25.84 2.01
C VAL A 417 15.63 24.98 1.42
N ALA A 418 16.84 25.14 1.95
CA ALA A 418 17.98 24.34 1.52
C ALA A 418 17.83 22.89 2.01
N TYR A 419 17.89 21.93 1.09
CA TYR A 419 18.11 20.54 1.45
C TYR A 419 19.56 20.36 1.87
N LYS A 420 19.76 19.73 3.02
CA LYS A 420 21.08 19.37 3.52
C LYS A 420 21.19 17.86 3.40
N GLU A 421 22.06 17.37 2.53
CA GLU A 421 22.32 15.93 2.48
C GLU A 421 23.04 15.50 3.76
N PRO A 422 22.48 14.58 4.56
CA PRO A 422 23.13 14.10 5.76
C PRO A 422 24.17 13.04 5.43
N SER A 423 25.14 12.86 6.32
CA SER A 423 26.05 11.70 6.29
C SER A 423 25.56 10.65 7.26
N PHE A 424 25.48 9.40 6.81
CA PHE A 424 25.14 8.24 7.63
C PHE A 424 25.74 6.98 6.99
N SER A 425 25.71 5.88 7.72
CA SER A 425 26.04 4.56 7.20
C SER A 425 25.05 3.54 7.74
N VAL A 426 24.87 2.46 6.98
CA VAL A 426 24.15 1.27 7.44
C VAL A 426 25.15 0.14 7.67
N PRO A 427 24.97 -0.70 8.71
CA PRO A 427 25.87 -1.81 8.98
C PRO A 427 25.99 -2.80 7.81
N ASP A 428 27.21 -3.22 7.51
CA ASP A 428 27.48 -4.30 6.56
C ASP A 428 27.25 -5.66 7.23
N LEU A 429 26.12 -6.29 6.90
CA LEU A 429 25.72 -7.57 7.47
C LEU A 429 26.68 -8.73 7.15
N SER A 430 27.63 -8.57 6.22
CA SER A 430 28.69 -9.56 5.97
C SER A 430 29.84 -9.51 6.97
N THR A 431 29.92 -8.45 7.77
CA THR A 431 31.01 -8.21 8.73
C THR A 431 30.55 -8.18 10.20
N VAL A 432 29.24 -8.10 10.45
CA VAL A 432 28.70 -8.16 11.81
C VAL A 432 28.90 -9.54 12.44
N GLY A 433 29.07 -9.58 13.77
CA GLY A 433 29.33 -10.80 14.51
C GLY A 433 28.10 -11.69 14.64
N TRP A 434 27.86 -12.61 13.69
CA TRP A 434 26.73 -13.53 13.77
C TRP A 434 26.96 -14.70 14.72
N LYS A 435 25.88 -15.09 15.38
CA LYS A 435 25.72 -16.35 16.12
C LYS A 435 24.77 -17.27 15.38
N VAL A 436 24.97 -18.57 15.51
CA VAL A 436 24.12 -19.60 14.90
C VAL A 436 23.78 -20.72 15.88
N LEU A 437 22.53 -21.17 15.80
CA LEU A 437 21.96 -22.29 16.54
C LEU A 437 21.23 -23.24 15.58
N ASN A 438 21.26 -24.55 15.88
CA ASN A 438 20.34 -25.50 15.25
C ASN A 438 18.91 -25.26 15.78
N SER A 439 17.99 -24.85 14.89
CA SER A 439 16.57 -24.61 15.20
C SER A 439 15.66 -25.76 14.74
N LEU A 440 16.26 -26.92 14.49
CA LEU A 440 15.56 -28.20 14.36
C LEU A 440 16.25 -29.27 15.25
N PRO A 441 16.35 -29.08 16.58
CA PRO A 441 16.89 -30.11 17.48
C PRO A 441 16.05 -31.41 17.49
N GLU A 442 14.81 -31.36 17.00
CA GLU A 442 13.88 -32.49 16.93
C GLU A 442 14.43 -33.71 16.16
N ILE A 443 15.30 -33.47 15.17
CA ILE A 443 15.90 -34.54 14.36
C ILE A 443 17.19 -35.10 14.98
N VAL A 444 17.64 -34.55 16.11
CA VAL A 444 18.84 -35.00 16.82
C VAL A 444 18.49 -36.19 17.75
N PRO A 445 19.30 -37.26 17.77
CA PRO A 445 19.09 -38.38 18.68
C PRO A 445 19.01 -37.93 20.15
N GLY A 446 18.00 -38.42 20.86
CA GLY A 446 17.77 -38.09 22.27
C GLY A 446 16.97 -36.82 22.53
N TYR A 447 16.47 -36.13 21.50
CA TYR A 447 15.50 -35.05 21.69
C TYR A 447 14.24 -35.55 22.42
N ASP A 448 13.90 -34.91 23.52
CA ASP A 448 12.73 -35.22 24.35
C ASP A 448 11.55 -34.34 23.95
N ASP A 449 10.47 -34.97 23.48
CA ASP A 449 9.22 -34.32 23.13
C ASP A 449 8.13 -34.52 24.20
N SER A 450 8.50 -34.91 25.43
CA SER A 450 7.57 -35.15 26.54
C SER A 450 6.63 -33.97 26.82
N LEU A 451 7.07 -32.74 26.56
CA LEU A 451 6.29 -31.51 26.73
C LEU A 451 5.43 -31.12 25.50
N TRP A 452 5.55 -31.82 24.37
CA TRP A 452 4.75 -31.53 23.19
C TRP A 452 3.31 -31.98 23.37
N THR A 453 2.38 -31.29 22.69
CA THR A 453 0.97 -31.66 22.65
C THR A 453 0.79 -33.02 21.99
N ASN A 454 0.10 -33.94 22.68
CA ASN A 454 -0.32 -35.19 22.08
C ASN A 454 -1.42 -34.93 21.06
N ALA A 455 -1.26 -35.48 19.86
CA ALA A 455 -2.30 -35.43 18.84
C ALA A 455 -3.25 -36.62 19.03
N ASP A 456 -4.14 -36.54 20.01
CA ASP A 456 -5.00 -37.64 20.46
C ASP A 456 -6.50 -37.38 20.23
N LEU A 457 -6.87 -36.25 19.63
CA LEU A 457 -8.26 -35.94 19.29
C LEU A 457 -8.74 -36.86 18.18
N THR A 458 -9.60 -37.84 18.50
CA THR A 458 -10.21 -38.75 17.51
C THR A 458 -11.38 -38.10 16.73
N TYR A 459 -11.53 -36.79 16.84
CA TYR A 459 -12.57 -36.00 16.20
C TYR A 459 -11.99 -34.63 15.79
N SER A 460 -12.72 -33.91 14.95
CA SER A 460 -12.45 -32.52 14.63
C SER A 460 -13.76 -31.75 14.58
N ASN A 461 -13.76 -30.51 15.05
CA ASN A 461 -14.89 -29.59 14.88
C ASN A 461 -14.87 -28.90 13.50
N ASN A 462 -13.88 -29.23 12.66
CA ASN A 462 -13.79 -28.72 11.31
C ASN A 462 -14.87 -29.32 10.41
N THR A 463 -15.90 -28.53 10.11
CA THR A 463 -17.03 -28.94 9.28
C THR A 463 -16.74 -28.93 7.78
N GLN A 464 -15.61 -28.37 7.35
CA GLN A 464 -15.25 -28.32 5.93
C GLN A 464 -14.67 -29.65 5.45
N ARG A 465 -14.03 -30.41 6.35
CA ARG A 465 -13.37 -31.66 6.01
C ARG A 465 -13.44 -32.66 7.17
N ASN A 466 -13.99 -33.84 6.90
CA ASN A 466 -13.91 -34.99 7.82
C ASN A 466 -12.47 -35.50 7.93
N LEU A 467 -12.11 -35.97 9.13
CA LEU A 467 -10.82 -36.62 9.36
C LEU A 467 -10.65 -37.84 8.44
N THR A 468 -9.48 -37.92 7.81
CA THR A 468 -9.03 -39.09 7.04
C THR A 468 -7.92 -39.86 7.76
N THR A 469 -7.64 -39.49 9.00
CA THR A 469 -6.64 -40.07 9.90
C THR A 469 -7.30 -40.52 11.21
N PRO A 470 -6.70 -41.44 11.98
CA PRO A 470 -7.28 -41.90 13.27
C PRO A 470 -7.47 -40.80 14.32
N VAL A 471 -6.66 -39.75 14.24
CA VAL A 471 -6.65 -38.57 15.11
C VAL A 471 -6.52 -37.31 14.24
N SER A 472 -6.96 -36.16 14.74
CA SER A 472 -6.74 -34.88 14.07
C SER A 472 -5.26 -34.52 14.07
N LEU A 473 -4.76 -34.11 12.91
CA LEU A 473 -3.43 -33.55 12.71
C LEU A 473 -3.55 -32.13 12.11
N TYR A 474 -4.65 -31.44 12.44
CA TYR A 474 -4.91 -30.06 12.05
C TYR A 474 -4.41 -29.15 13.17
N GLY A 475 -3.47 -28.25 12.88
CA GLY A 475 -2.89 -27.35 13.88
C GLY A 475 -3.96 -26.55 14.63
N GLN A 476 -4.99 -26.11 13.92
CA GLN A 476 -6.09 -25.32 14.49
C GLN A 476 -6.92 -26.08 15.53
N ASP A 477 -7.03 -27.41 15.44
CA ASP A 477 -7.76 -28.21 16.45
C ASP A 477 -7.03 -28.21 17.81
N TYR A 478 -5.76 -27.83 17.83
CA TYR A 478 -4.90 -27.74 19.03
C TYR A 478 -4.46 -26.29 19.33
N GLY A 479 -5.09 -25.29 18.72
CA GLY A 479 -4.82 -23.87 18.97
C GLY A 479 -3.56 -23.32 18.28
N TYR A 480 -3.01 -24.02 17.29
CA TYR A 480 -1.84 -23.57 16.53
C TYR A 480 -2.25 -22.95 15.19
N ASN A 481 -2.23 -21.61 15.13
CA ASN A 481 -2.85 -20.83 14.05
C ASN A 481 -1.87 -19.95 13.25
N ALA A 482 -0.55 -20.00 13.54
CA ALA A 482 0.45 -19.15 12.91
C ALA A 482 1.81 -19.83 12.76
N GLY A 483 2.53 -19.45 11.69
CA GLY A 483 3.91 -19.85 11.43
C GLY A 483 4.15 -21.36 11.37
N ASN A 484 5.42 -21.78 11.35
CA ASN A 484 5.76 -23.19 11.11
C ASN A 484 5.07 -24.16 12.10
N LEU A 485 4.62 -25.31 11.59
CA LEU A 485 4.06 -26.42 12.37
C LEU A 485 5.01 -27.62 12.30
N LEU A 486 5.16 -28.33 13.42
CA LEU A 486 5.96 -29.55 13.50
C LEU A 486 5.11 -30.71 14.01
N PHE A 487 5.30 -31.89 13.43
CA PHE A 487 4.65 -33.13 13.82
C PHE A 487 5.68 -34.23 14.05
N ARG A 488 5.45 -35.05 15.07
CA ARG A 488 6.30 -36.17 15.46
C ARG A 488 5.49 -37.45 15.57
N GLY A 489 5.68 -38.36 14.62
CA GLY A 489 4.99 -39.64 14.55
C GLY A 489 5.85 -40.79 15.07
N HIS A 490 5.51 -41.32 16.25
CA HIS A 490 6.20 -42.42 16.91
C HIS A 490 5.63 -43.77 16.49
N PHE A 491 6.50 -44.72 16.12
CA PHE A 491 6.08 -46.10 15.85
C PHE A 491 7.20 -47.11 16.15
N THR A 492 6.80 -48.34 16.44
CA THR A 492 7.72 -49.49 16.49
C THR A 492 7.69 -50.22 15.14
N ALA A 493 8.86 -50.35 14.52
CA ALA A 493 9.00 -50.97 13.21
C ALA A 493 8.74 -52.47 13.26
N THR A 494 8.10 -53.01 12.22
CA THR A 494 8.05 -54.47 11.97
C THR A 494 9.07 -54.95 10.94
N GLY A 495 9.75 -54.00 10.27
CA GLY A 495 10.72 -54.27 9.19
C GLY A 495 10.08 -54.55 7.84
N SER A 496 8.76 -54.36 7.72
CA SER A 496 8.00 -54.49 6.47
C SER A 496 7.73 -53.14 5.81
N GLU A 497 7.99 -52.04 6.52
CA GLU A 497 7.74 -50.70 6.04
C GLU A 497 8.83 -50.26 5.06
N SER A 498 8.40 -49.70 3.94
CA SER A 498 9.24 -49.32 2.80
C SER A 498 9.05 -47.87 2.37
N SER A 499 7.91 -47.26 2.70
CA SER A 499 7.61 -45.88 2.36
C SER A 499 6.61 -45.25 3.32
N ILE A 500 6.63 -43.92 3.37
CA ILE A 500 5.63 -43.09 4.03
C ILE A 500 5.01 -42.14 3.00
N TYR A 501 3.68 -42.22 2.86
CA TYR A 501 2.89 -41.23 2.15
C TYR A 501 2.42 -40.16 3.13
N LEU A 502 2.54 -38.89 2.74
CA LEU A 502 2.07 -37.71 3.47
C LEU A 502 1.27 -36.80 2.52
N GLN A 503 0.03 -36.50 2.89
CA GLN A 503 -0.75 -35.40 2.33
C GLN A 503 -0.69 -34.23 3.30
N THR A 504 -0.03 -33.14 2.93
CA THR A 504 0.18 -31.96 3.78
C THR A 504 -0.50 -30.73 3.19
N GLN A 505 -0.85 -29.76 4.05
CA GLN A 505 -1.50 -28.52 3.66
C GLN A 505 -1.00 -27.36 4.52
N GLY A 506 -0.53 -26.28 3.86
CA GLY A 506 0.03 -25.11 4.54
C GLY A 506 -0.51 -23.77 4.04
N GLY A 507 -1.42 -23.79 3.04
CA GLY A 507 -1.79 -22.59 2.28
C GLY A 507 -0.90 -22.43 1.05
N SER A 508 -1.31 -21.59 0.09
CA SER A 508 -0.56 -21.34 -1.14
C SER A 508 0.91 -21.03 -0.84
N ALA A 509 1.82 -21.51 -1.69
CA ALA A 509 3.26 -21.37 -1.55
C ALA A 509 3.90 -22.01 -0.30
N PHE A 510 3.21 -22.87 0.45
CA PHE A 510 3.83 -23.56 1.59
C PHE A 510 4.92 -24.56 1.18
N GLY A 511 5.79 -24.90 2.13
CA GLY A 511 6.78 -25.96 1.96
C GLY A 511 6.68 -27.00 3.07
N MET A 512 7.23 -28.19 2.83
CA MET A 512 7.34 -29.24 3.83
C MET A 512 8.66 -30.01 3.71
N SER A 513 9.21 -30.47 4.84
CA SER A 513 10.33 -31.42 4.90
C SER A 513 10.08 -32.53 5.91
N ALA A 514 10.54 -33.74 5.59
CA ALA A 514 10.39 -34.92 6.43
C ALA A 514 11.74 -35.60 6.76
N TRP A 515 11.85 -36.11 7.99
CA TRP A 515 12.98 -36.91 8.46
C TRP A 515 12.48 -38.15 9.22
N LEU A 516 13.18 -39.27 9.09
CA LEU A 516 13.02 -40.42 9.98
C LEU A 516 14.17 -40.43 10.98
N ASN A 517 13.87 -40.19 12.26
CA ASN A 517 14.83 -39.79 13.27
C ASN A 517 15.61 -38.56 12.78
N GLY A 518 16.90 -38.74 12.44
CA GLY A 518 17.76 -37.73 11.83
C GLY A 518 18.00 -37.89 10.33
N THR A 519 17.48 -38.96 9.71
CA THR A 519 17.68 -39.23 8.28
C THR A 519 16.68 -38.44 7.46
N PHE A 520 17.17 -37.54 6.60
CA PHE A 520 16.32 -36.79 5.69
C PHE A 520 15.63 -37.72 4.68
N LEU A 521 14.32 -37.56 4.53
CA LEU A 521 13.51 -38.34 3.59
C LEU A 521 13.22 -37.57 2.31
N GLY A 522 13.08 -36.24 2.41
CA GLY A 522 12.75 -35.37 1.29
C GLY A 522 11.93 -34.15 1.71
N SER A 523 11.65 -33.29 0.73
CA SER A 523 10.84 -32.09 0.87
C SER A 523 9.83 -31.95 -0.26
N ALA A 524 8.73 -31.25 0.00
CA ALA A 524 7.95 -30.57 -1.03
C ALA A 524 8.27 -29.07 -0.94
N PRO A 525 9.06 -28.50 -1.87
CA PRO A 525 9.56 -27.12 -1.74
C PRO A 525 8.48 -26.04 -1.95
N GLY A 526 7.33 -26.42 -2.51
CA GLY A 526 6.22 -25.53 -2.80
C GLY A 526 6.30 -24.90 -4.19
N ILE A 527 5.13 -24.51 -4.72
CA ILE A 527 4.95 -23.64 -5.88
C ILE A 527 3.89 -22.58 -5.52
N ASP A 528 3.86 -21.48 -6.25
CA ASP A 528 2.95 -20.34 -6.13
C ASP A 528 1.54 -20.66 -5.57
N ALA A 529 0.65 -21.26 -6.36
CA ALA A 529 -0.75 -21.43 -6.02
C ALA A 529 -1.06 -22.75 -5.29
N ALA A 530 -0.08 -23.65 -5.17
CA ALA A 530 -0.30 -24.95 -4.53
C ALA A 530 -0.45 -24.78 -3.01
N SER A 531 -1.63 -25.13 -2.50
CA SER A 531 -1.94 -25.02 -1.07
C SER A 531 -1.73 -26.32 -0.28
N ASN A 532 -1.62 -27.46 -0.99
CA ASN A 532 -1.41 -28.79 -0.46
C ASN A 532 -0.39 -29.59 -1.29
N ALA A 533 0.21 -30.62 -0.70
CA ALA A 533 1.18 -31.49 -1.36
C ALA A 533 0.95 -32.96 -1.00
N ASN A 534 1.11 -33.84 -2.00
CA ASN A 534 1.09 -35.29 -1.85
C ASN A 534 2.51 -35.82 -2.07
N SER A 535 3.14 -36.35 -1.03
CA SER A 535 4.53 -36.82 -1.09
C SER A 535 4.63 -38.26 -0.62
N THR A 536 5.34 -39.10 -1.37
CA THR A 536 5.69 -40.46 -0.93
C THR A 536 7.20 -40.55 -0.82
N PHE A 537 7.70 -40.81 0.38
CA PHE A 537 9.12 -40.94 0.65
C PHE A 537 9.48 -42.39 0.92
N ASN A 538 10.59 -42.85 0.33
CA ASN A 538 11.14 -44.17 0.64
C ASN A 538 11.80 -44.12 2.02
N LEU A 539 11.59 -45.17 2.81
CA LEU A 539 12.25 -45.31 4.10
C LEU A 539 13.60 -46.03 3.90
N PRO A 540 14.64 -45.65 4.68
CA PRO A 540 15.85 -46.46 4.76
C PRO A 540 15.53 -47.83 5.39
N ASN A 541 16.51 -48.74 5.39
CA ASN A 541 16.35 -50.03 6.07
C ASN A 541 16.07 -49.80 7.57
N ILE A 542 14.88 -50.19 8.02
CA ILE A 542 14.44 -50.09 9.40
C ILE A 542 14.51 -51.45 10.11
N ALA A 543 14.98 -51.45 11.36
CA ALA A 543 15.18 -52.67 12.13
C ALA A 543 13.88 -53.08 12.85
N PRO A 544 13.39 -54.33 12.65
CA PRO A 544 12.24 -54.84 13.39
C PRO A 544 12.40 -54.68 14.92
N GLY A 545 11.34 -54.27 15.60
CA GLY A 545 11.31 -54.07 17.05
C GLY A 545 11.95 -52.76 17.52
N SER A 546 12.59 -51.99 16.63
CA SER A 546 13.16 -50.69 16.98
C SER A 546 12.11 -49.58 16.92
N SER A 547 12.27 -48.57 17.77
CA SER A 547 11.42 -47.37 17.77
C SER A 547 11.96 -46.32 16.82
N TYR A 548 11.07 -45.71 16.04
CA TYR A 548 11.37 -44.66 15.09
C TYR A 548 10.41 -43.48 15.28
N VAL A 549 10.90 -42.29 14.95
CA VAL A 549 10.14 -41.04 15.00
C VAL A 549 10.20 -40.37 13.65
N LEU A 550 9.04 -40.17 13.03
CA LEU A 550 8.90 -39.37 11.82
C LEU A 550 8.75 -37.89 12.23
N ASN A 551 9.67 -37.04 11.81
CA ASN A 551 9.62 -35.59 11.98
C ASN A 551 9.11 -34.94 10.69
N VAL A 552 8.09 -34.10 10.79
CA VAL A 552 7.47 -33.41 9.65
C VAL A 552 7.39 -31.92 9.98
N LEU A 553 8.09 -31.08 9.23
CA LEU A 553 8.03 -29.62 9.32
C LEU A 553 7.18 -29.09 8.18
N ILE A 554 6.18 -28.25 8.48
CA ILE A 554 5.24 -27.68 7.51
C ILE A 554 5.22 -26.16 7.70
N ASP A 555 5.34 -25.39 6.61
CA ASP A 555 5.12 -23.95 6.64
C ASP A 555 3.62 -23.62 6.68
N HIS A 556 3.21 -22.72 7.56
CA HIS A 556 1.85 -22.19 7.62
C HIS A 556 1.85 -20.78 7.05
N MET A 557 1.24 -20.61 5.87
CA MET A 557 1.26 -19.36 5.10
C MET A 557 0.10 -18.42 5.44
N GLY A 558 -0.57 -18.65 6.57
CA GLY A 558 -1.78 -17.94 7.00
C GLY A 558 -3.03 -18.79 6.82
N LEU A 559 -4.18 -18.32 7.29
CA LEU A 559 -5.49 -18.95 7.06
C LEU A 559 -6.16 -18.32 5.83
N GLN A 560 -7.02 -19.08 5.14
CA GLN A 560 -7.73 -18.53 3.98
C GLN A 560 -8.75 -17.46 4.41
N GLU A 561 -9.11 -16.58 3.48
CA GLU A 561 -10.25 -15.68 3.67
C GLU A 561 -11.58 -16.44 3.65
N ASN A 562 -12.68 -15.73 3.87
CA ASN A 562 -14.04 -16.28 3.79
C ASN A 562 -15.03 -15.27 3.19
N GLY A 563 -14.67 -14.65 2.05
CA GLY A 563 -15.44 -13.56 1.44
C GLY A 563 -16.85 -13.93 0.98
N GLN A 564 -17.14 -15.21 0.73
CA GLN A 564 -18.47 -15.67 0.37
C GLN A 564 -19.26 -16.12 1.61
N GLY A 565 -20.37 -15.44 1.90
CA GLY A 565 -21.29 -15.83 2.97
C GLY A 565 -21.76 -17.29 2.84
N GLY A 566 -21.63 -18.06 3.92
CA GLY A 566 -21.96 -19.49 3.95
C GLY A 566 -20.84 -20.43 3.49
N SER A 567 -19.74 -19.91 2.92
CA SER A 567 -18.53 -20.72 2.72
C SER A 567 -17.85 -21.02 4.06
N SER A 568 -16.98 -22.01 4.08
CA SER A 568 -16.14 -22.36 5.23
C SER A 568 -14.68 -22.46 4.82
N GLU A 569 -14.26 -21.71 3.80
CA GLU A 569 -12.93 -21.80 3.21
C GLU A 569 -11.82 -21.45 4.21
N MET A 570 -12.07 -20.48 5.10
CA MET A 570 -11.14 -20.15 6.19
C MET A 570 -10.84 -21.34 7.10
N LYS A 571 -11.76 -22.31 7.21
CA LYS A 571 -11.56 -23.55 8.00
C LYS A 571 -10.60 -24.53 7.33
N THR A 572 -10.03 -24.21 6.17
CA THR A 572 -9.12 -25.11 5.44
C THR A 572 -7.96 -25.45 6.37
N PRO A 573 -7.78 -26.72 6.78
CA PRO A 573 -6.85 -27.06 7.85
C PRO A 573 -5.39 -26.81 7.47
N ARG A 574 -4.50 -26.73 8.45
CA ARG A 574 -3.05 -26.63 8.29
C ARG A 574 -2.41 -27.79 9.03
N GLY A 575 -1.53 -28.54 8.37
CA GLY A 575 -0.92 -29.74 8.92
C GLY A 575 -0.99 -30.95 7.99
N ILE A 576 -1.14 -32.14 8.57
CA ILE A 576 -1.21 -33.42 7.83
C ILE A 576 -2.68 -33.78 7.61
N LEU A 577 -3.12 -33.81 6.35
CA LEU A 577 -4.48 -34.21 6.00
C LEU A 577 -4.66 -35.73 6.01
N ASN A 578 -3.64 -36.46 5.57
CA ASN A 578 -3.64 -37.91 5.48
C ASN A 578 -2.21 -38.47 5.50
N TYR A 579 -2.04 -39.73 5.91
CA TYR A 579 -0.77 -40.44 5.82
C TYR A 579 -0.97 -41.94 5.65
N SER A 580 0.04 -42.62 5.11
CA SER A 580 0.07 -44.09 5.04
C SER A 580 1.51 -44.60 5.15
N LEU A 581 1.78 -45.37 6.21
CA LEU A 581 3.04 -46.08 6.38
C LEU A 581 2.90 -47.48 5.79
N SER A 582 3.68 -47.78 4.75
CA SER A 582 3.49 -49.02 3.99
C SER A 582 3.61 -50.26 4.88
N GLY A 583 2.72 -51.23 4.71
CA GLY A 583 2.69 -52.45 5.52
C GLY A 583 2.15 -52.26 6.95
N ARG A 584 1.64 -51.09 7.32
CA ARG A 584 1.11 -50.80 8.67
C ARG A 584 -0.27 -50.17 8.59
N ASN A 585 -1.07 -50.38 9.63
CA ASN A 585 -2.29 -49.60 9.85
C ASN A 585 -1.92 -48.19 10.31
N ALA A 586 -2.72 -47.18 9.95
CA ALA A 586 -2.45 -45.80 10.34
C ALA A 586 -2.33 -45.62 11.86
N SER A 587 -3.09 -46.38 12.66
CA SER A 587 -3.03 -46.38 14.12
C SER A 587 -1.73 -46.91 14.72
N ALA A 588 -0.81 -47.46 13.90
CA ALA A 588 0.52 -47.84 14.35
C ALA A 588 1.43 -46.64 14.66
N ILE A 589 1.06 -45.44 14.17
CA ILE A 589 1.77 -44.19 14.46
C ILE A 589 0.99 -43.41 15.51
N SER A 590 1.65 -43.05 16.61
CA SER A 590 1.15 -42.11 17.61
C SER A 590 1.79 -40.74 17.41
N TRP A 591 0.98 -39.69 17.34
CA TRP A 591 1.45 -38.37 16.93
C TRP A 591 1.54 -37.38 18.10
N LYS A 592 2.54 -36.51 18.02
CA LYS A 592 2.60 -35.24 18.75
C LYS A 592 2.73 -34.09 17.75
N LEU A 593 2.33 -32.88 18.15
CA LEU A 593 2.48 -31.70 17.32
C LEU A 593 2.81 -30.44 18.14
N THR A 594 3.34 -29.43 17.47
CA THR A 594 3.47 -28.08 18.00
C THR A 594 3.36 -27.04 16.88
N GLY A 595 2.79 -25.89 17.21
CA GLY A 595 3.03 -24.61 16.55
C GLY A 595 3.75 -23.67 17.51
N ASN A 596 3.33 -22.40 17.56
CA ASN A 596 3.83 -21.43 18.53
C ASN A 596 3.67 -21.92 19.97
N LEU A 597 4.64 -21.61 20.85
CA LEU A 597 4.61 -22.08 22.23
C LEU A 597 3.36 -21.55 22.97
N GLY A 598 2.54 -22.46 23.49
CA GLY A 598 1.28 -22.16 24.17
C GLY A 598 0.05 -22.08 23.25
N GLY A 599 0.20 -22.10 21.92
CA GLY A 599 -0.93 -21.99 20.99
C GLY A 599 -1.71 -20.69 21.22
N GLU A 600 -3.02 -20.80 21.47
CA GLU A 600 -3.90 -19.68 21.82
C GLU A 600 -3.51 -18.98 23.15
N ASP A 601 -2.80 -19.68 24.04
CA ASP A 601 -2.14 -19.10 25.22
C ASP A 601 -0.72 -18.61 24.89
N TYR A 602 -0.59 -17.87 23.78
CA TYR A 602 0.67 -17.38 23.23
C TYR A 602 1.52 -16.59 24.24
N ARG A 603 2.85 -16.73 24.14
CA ARG A 603 3.80 -16.18 25.13
C ARG A 603 4.08 -14.69 24.96
N ASP A 604 4.22 -14.20 23.73
CA ASP A 604 4.53 -12.79 23.48
C ASP A 604 3.26 -11.94 23.40
N ARG A 605 2.86 -11.39 24.54
CA ARG A 605 1.71 -10.48 24.64
C ARG A 605 1.97 -9.09 24.06
N THR A 606 3.24 -8.76 23.79
CA THR A 606 3.65 -7.48 23.22
C THR A 606 3.46 -7.46 21.70
N ARG A 607 3.81 -8.55 21.02
CA ARG A 607 3.80 -8.65 19.54
C ARG A 607 2.59 -9.39 18.98
N GLY A 608 1.74 -9.92 19.86
CA GLY A 608 0.46 -10.50 19.49
C GLY A 608 0.51 -11.99 19.11
N PRO A 609 -0.66 -12.59 18.81
CA PRO A 609 -0.83 -14.04 18.72
C PRO A 609 -0.17 -14.69 17.50
N LEU A 610 0.16 -13.91 16.46
CA LEU A 610 0.58 -14.45 15.17
C LEU A 610 2.08 -14.29 14.90
N ASN A 611 2.78 -13.44 15.67
CA ASN A 611 4.18 -13.08 15.39
C ASN A 611 5.13 -14.28 15.35
N GLU A 612 4.86 -15.31 16.15
CA GLU A 612 5.72 -16.48 16.30
C GLU A 612 5.11 -17.71 15.63
N GLY A 613 5.94 -18.47 14.93
CA GLY A 613 5.66 -19.85 14.54
C GLY A 613 6.17 -20.87 15.56
N GLY A 614 6.21 -22.12 15.12
CA GLY A 614 6.62 -23.26 15.94
C GLY A 614 8.06 -23.71 15.80
N LEU A 615 8.97 -23.01 15.10
CA LEU A 615 10.38 -23.39 15.10
C LEU A 615 10.96 -23.34 16.52
N TYR A 616 11.95 -24.19 16.82
CA TYR A 616 12.56 -24.23 18.16
C TYR A 616 13.02 -22.85 18.65
N ALA A 617 13.73 -22.08 17.82
CA ALA A 617 14.16 -20.74 18.19
C ALA A 617 13.00 -19.77 18.49
N GLU A 618 11.86 -19.92 17.81
CA GLU A 618 10.65 -19.14 18.09
C GLU A 618 10.04 -19.54 19.43
N ARG A 619 9.83 -20.84 19.67
CA ARG A 619 9.29 -21.36 20.93
C ARG A 619 10.12 -20.93 22.14
N GLN A 620 11.45 -20.92 22.01
CA GLN A 620 12.38 -20.46 23.05
C GLN A 620 12.45 -18.93 23.19
N GLY A 621 11.86 -18.16 22.25
CA GLY A 621 11.91 -16.70 22.23
C GLY A 621 13.23 -16.13 21.74
N TYR A 622 14.11 -16.92 21.11
CA TYR A 622 15.45 -16.46 20.72
C TYR A 622 15.48 -15.42 19.60
N HIS A 623 14.34 -15.11 18.99
CA HIS A 623 14.17 -13.95 18.11
C HIS A 623 14.08 -12.61 18.87
N LEU A 624 13.93 -12.63 20.20
CA LEU A 624 13.78 -11.44 21.03
C LEU A 624 15.14 -10.81 21.40
N PRO A 625 15.22 -9.46 21.53
CA PRO A 625 16.41 -8.78 22.03
C PRO A 625 16.86 -9.30 23.40
N GLY A 626 18.16 -9.50 23.60
CA GLY A 626 18.71 -10.01 24.87
C GLY A 626 18.67 -11.53 25.03
N ALA A 627 18.33 -12.28 23.96
CA ALA A 627 18.43 -13.74 23.95
C ALA A 627 19.85 -14.23 24.34
N PRO A 628 19.98 -15.40 25.01
CA PRO A 628 21.24 -15.91 25.52
C PRO A 628 22.09 -16.57 24.42
N THR A 629 22.64 -15.76 23.52
CA THR A 629 23.38 -16.22 22.32
C THR A 629 24.87 -16.44 22.57
N SER A 630 25.37 -16.19 23.78
CA SER A 630 26.81 -16.27 24.10
C SER A 630 27.38 -17.68 23.91
N SER A 631 26.59 -18.72 24.20
CA SER A 631 26.96 -20.14 24.04
C SER A 631 26.79 -20.67 22.62
N TRP A 632 26.21 -19.86 21.71
CA TRP A 632 25.99 -20.26 20.33
C TRP A 632 27.30 -20.23 19.55
N ALA A 633 27.37 -21.07 18.50
CA ALA A 633 28.50 -21.08 17.60
C ALA A 633 28.62 -19.73 16.86
N ASN A 634 29.85 -19.30 16.60
CA ASN A 634 30.10 -18.15 15.75
C ASN A 634 29.88 -18.53 14.28
N SER A 635 29.26 -17.66 13.50
CA SER A 635 29.23 -17.74 12.04
C SER A 635 29.81 -16.46 11.46
N THR A 636 30.88 -16.54 10.68
CA THR A 636 31.53 -15.32 10.16
C THR A 636 30.66 -14.58 9.16
N LEU A 637 29.86 -15.29 8.35
CA LEU A 637 29.00 -14.71 7.31
C LEU A 637 27.51 -14.89 7.62
N GLY A 638 27.17 -15.27 8.86
CA GLY A 638 25.78 -15.50 9.27
C GLY A 638 25.04 -16.46 8.32
N PRO A 639 23.81 -16.12 7.87
CA PRO A 639 23.05 -16.94 6.93
C PRO A 639 23.65 -17.03 5.52
N MET A 640 24.63 -16.18 5.20
CA MET A 640 25.34 -16.23 3.91
C MET A 640 26.44 -17.32 3.88
N ALA A 641 26.90 -17.77 5.04
CA ALA A 641 27.68 -19.01 5.13
C ALA A 641 26.80 -20.22 4.77
N GLY A 642 25.53 -20.17 5.16
CA GLY A 642 24.53 -21.20 4.94
C GLY A 642 24.79 -22.49 5.71
N VAL A 643 24.20 -23.56 5.20
CA VAL A 643 24.29 -24.94 5.69
C VAL A 643 24.48 -25.88 4.51
N THR A 644 25.09 -27.05 4.75
CA THR A 644 25.40 -28.05 3.71
C THR A 644 24.47 -29.27 3.74
N SER A 645 23.40 -29.21 4.53
CA SER A 645 22.42 -30.30 4.65
C SER A 645 21.02 -29.75 4.97
N PRO A 646 19.95 -30.50 4.67
CA PRO A 646 18.58 -30.12 5.02
C PRO A 646 18.40 -29.96 6.52
N GLY A 647 17.66 -28.92 6.92
CA GLY A 647 17.40 -28.61 8.32
C GLY A 647 17.10 -27.12 8.50
N VAL A 648 17.01 -26.69 9.74
CA VAL A 648 16.75 -25.29 10.09
C VAL A 648 17.86 -24.74 10.97
N SER A 649 18.54 -23.70 10.51
CA SER A 649 19.45 -22.89 11.32
C SER A 649 18.80 -21.56 11.68
N PHE A 650 19.16 -21.03 12.84
CA PHE A 650 18.72 -19.71 13.29
C PHE A 650 19.93 -18.86 13.60
N TYR A 651 20.04 -17.75 12.89
CA TYR A 651 21.14 -16.80 12.99
C TYR A 651 20.69 -15.56 13.73
N SER A 652 21.56 -14.99 14.56
CA SER A 652 21.30 -13.73 15.24
C SER A 652 22.52 -12.84 15.28
N THR A 653 22.31 -11.53 15.24
CA THR A 653 23.35 -10.52 15.40
C THR A 653 22.79 -9.27 16.07
N THR A 654 23.69 -8.42 16.54
CA THR A 654 23.36 -7.09 17.06
C THR A 654 24.22 -6.05 16.38
N PHE A 655 23.65 -4.89 16.08
CA PHE A 655 24.37 -3.73 15.56
C PHE A 655 23.66 -2.46 16.01
N ASP A 656 24.39 -1.36 16.04
CA ASP A 656 23.83 -0.04 16.30
C ASP A 656 23.47 0.65 14.98
N LEU A 657 22.40 1.44 15.00
CA LEU A 657 22.14 2.46 13.99
C LEU A 657 22.35 3.83 14.63
N ASP A 658 22.89 4.77 13.84
CA ASP A 658 23.05 6.18 14.20
C ASP A 658 22.58 7.05 13.03
N MET A 659 21.27 7.03 12.80
CA MET A 659 20.63 7.74 11.69
C MET A 659 20.42 9.22 12.05
N PRO A 660 20.55 10.14 11.08
CA PRO A 660 20.48 11.57 11.31
C PRO A 660 19.09 12.00 11.76
N ALA A 661 19.01 12.80 12.83
CA ALA A 661 17.76 13.41 13.27
C ALA A 661 17.23 14.42 12.23
N GLY A 662 15.92 14.53 12.12
CA GLY A 662 15.26 15.43 11.15
C GLY A 662 15.22 14.88 9.73
N TYR A 663 15.45 13.58 9.54
CA TYR A 663 15.30 12.90 8.26
C TYR A 663 14.43 11.64 8.41
N ASP A 664 13.57 11.40 7.43
CA ASP A 664 12.95 10.09 7.20
C ASP A 664 13.80 9.37 6.15
N ILE A 665 14.43 8.28 6.57
CA ILE A 665 15.29 7.43 5.73
C ILE A 665 14.78 6.00 5.92
N PRO A 666 13.93 5.48 5.03
CA PRO A 666 13.46 4.11 5.15
C PRO A 666 14.62 3.11 5.11
N ILE A 667 14.62 2.13 6.00
CA ILE A 667 15.58 1.03 5.97
C ILE A 667 14.84 -0.26 5.61
N ALA A 668 15.41 -1.03 4.68
CA ALA A 668 14.91 -2.34 4.31
C ALA A 668 15.99 -3.40 4.44
N ILE A 669 15.57 -4.66 4.60
CA ILE A 669 16.43 -5.83 4.53
C ILE A 669 16.30 -6.39 3.10
N SER A 670 17.41 -6.47 2.38
CA SER A 670 17.44 -6.91 0.98
C SER A 670 18.17 -8.24 0.83
N PHE A 671 17.56 -9.13 0.06
CA PHE A 671 18.08 -10.39 -0.42
C PHE A 671 18.52 -10.21 -1.87
N THR A 672 19.61 -10.87 -2.29
CA THR A 672 19.79 -11.09 -3.73
C THR A 672 18.65 -11.98 -4.21
N ASN A 673 17.94 -11.51 -5.24
CA ASN A 673 16.88 -12.28 -5.88
C ASN A 673 17.40 -13.65 -6.33
N ALA A 674 16.96 -14.69 -5.62
CA ALA A 674 17.32 -16.07 -5.91
C ALA A 674 16.30 -16.76 -6.80
N THR A 675 15.20 -16.12 -7.21
CA THR A 675 14.12 -16.75 -7.98
C THR A 675 14.47 -16.91 -9.46
N SER A 676 15.44 -16.15 -9.97
CA SER A 676 15.91 -16.22 -11.36
C SER A 676 17.18 -17.06 -11.49
N SER A 677 17.16 -18.05 -12.39
CA SER A 677 18.34 -18.86 -12.70
C SER A 677 19.30 -18.08 -13.61
N ASN A 678 20.44 -17.61 -13.09
CA ASN A 678 21.44 -16.97 -13.95
C ASN A 678 22.17 -17.95 -14.89
N ASN A 679 22.04 -19.27 -14.68
CA ASN A 679 22.80 -20.31 -15.39
C ASN A 679 21.97 -21.57 -15.76
N GLY A 680 20.64 -21.47 -15.89
CA GLY A 680 19.78 -22.59 -16.29
C GLY A 680 19.63 -23.75 -15.27
N SER A 681 20.16 -23.59 -14.06
CA SER A 681 19.90 -24.48 -12.91
C SER A 681 18.73 -23.94 -12.09
N ALA A 682 17.84 -24.80 -11.60
CA ALA A 682 16.77 -24.39 -10.70
C ALA A 682 17.34 -23.67 -9.47
N PRO A 683 16.66 -22.63 -8.96
CA PRO A 683 17.11 -21.93 -7.77
C PRO A 683 17.11 -22.86 -6.56
N ALA A 684 18.17 -22.83 -5.75
CA ALA A 684 18.25 -23.63 -4.54
C ALA A 684 17.06 -23.31 -3.62
N ALA A 685 16.31 -24.34 -3.21
CA ALA A 685 15.08 -24.15 -2.45
C ALA A 685 15.37 -23.97 -0.95
N TYR A 686 15.05 -22.79 -0.42
CA TYR A 686 15.12 -22.49 1.00
C TYR A 686 14.09 -21.44 1.41
N ARG A 687 13.81 -21.42 2.71
CA ARG A 687 12.87 -20.49 3.34
C ARG A 687 13.51 -19.77 4.50
N SER A 688 13.18 -18.50 4.67
CA SER A 688 13.71 -17.67 5.74
C SER A 688 12.62 -16.80 6.35
N GLN A 689 12.64 -16.70 7.68
CA GLN A 689 11.89 -15.71 8.44
C GLN A 689 12.86 -14.64 8.95
N ILE A 690 12.46 -13.37 8.87
CA ILE A 690 13.27 -12.21 9.23
C ILE A 690 12.68 -11.57 10.49
N TYR A 691 13.51 -11.34 11.50
CA TYR A 691 13.11 -10.76 12.77
C TYR A 691 13.92 -9.51 13.09
N VAL A 692 13.24 -8.38 13.28
CA VAL A 692 13.85 -7.12 13.74
C VAL A 692 13.29 -6.77 15.10
N ASN A 693 14.18 -6.72 16.11
CA ASN A 693 13.82 -6.46 17.50
C ASN A 693 12.67 -7.35 18.02
N GLY A 694 12.61 -8.58 17.53
CA GLY A 694 11.61 -9.59 17.85
C GLY A 694 10.34 -9.59 17.00
N TYR A 695 10.12 -8.58 16.16
CA TYR A 695 9.00 -8.57 15.22
C TYR A 695 9.38 -9.32 13.94
N GLN A 696 8.56 -10.31 13.55
CA GLN A 696 8.71 -10.98 12.26
C GLN A 696 8.29 -10.00 11.15
N PHE A 697 9.21 -9.63 10.27
CA PHE A 697 9.01 -8.62 9.22
C PHE A 697 9.31 -9.14 7.81
N GLY A 698 9.36 -10.46 7.64
CA GLY A 698 9.48 -11.07 6.33
C GLY A 698 9.47 -12.58 6.36
N LYS A 699 8.72 -13.16 5.43
CA LYS A 699 8.95 -14.50 4.92
C LYS A 699 9.55 -14.42 3.52
N TYR A 700 10.72 -15.01 3.34
CA TYR A 700 11.39 -15.15 2.05
C TYR A 700 11.37 -16.60 1.60
N VAL A 701 10.92 -16.85 0.37
CA VAL A 701 10.85 -18.19 -0.25
C VAL A 701 11.60 -18.16 -1.57
N SER A 702 12.82 -18.68 -1.57
CA SER A 702 13.81 -18.45 -2.63
C SER A 702 13.40 -18.96 -4.01
N ASN A 703 12.61 -20.04 -4.04
CA ASN A 703 12.16 -20.70 -5.26
C ASN A 703 10.76 -20.25 -5.72
N ILE A 704 10.16 -19.25 -5.07
CA ILE A 704 8.81 -18.75 -5.38
C ILE A 704 8.80 -17.23 -5.55
N GLY A 705 9.28 -16.46 -4.57
CA GLY A 705 9.22 -14.99 -4.61
C GLY A 705 7.79 -14.42 -4.54
N PRO A 706 7.56 -13.17 -5.00
CA PRO A 706 8.52 -12.32 -5.71
C PRO A 706 9.40 -11.45 -4.80
N GLN A 707 9.03 -11.28 -3.52
CA GLN A 707 9.64 -10.28 -2.66
C GLN A 707 11.09 -10.59 -2.25
N ASP A 708 11.99 -9.65 -2.53
CA ASP A 708 13.40 -9.67 -2.17
C ASP A 708 13.87 -8.44 -1.36
N VAL A 709 13.00 -7.44 -1.18
CA VAL A 709 13.22 -6.27 -0.32
C VAL A 709 12.10 -6.17 0.72
N TYR A 710 12.49 -6.07 1.99
CA TYR A 710 11.60 -6.08 3.15
C TYR A 710 11.76 -4.77 3.94
N PRO A 711 10.95 -3.73 3.67
CA PRO A 711 11.00 -2.49 4.42
C PRO A 711 10.58 -2.70 5.87
N VAL A 712 11.30 -2.10 6.81
CA VAL A 712 10.99 -2.16 8.24
C VAL A 712 10.99 -0.73 8.77
N PRO A 713 9.88 -0.26 9.37
CA PRO A 713 9.75 1.14 9.73
C PRO A 713 10.67 1.52 10.90
N GLN A 714 11.12 2.78 10.90
CA GLN A 714 11.63 3.42 12.11
C GLN A 714 10.59 3.28 13.23
N GLY A 715 11.05 2.99 14.44
CA GLY A 715 10.20 2.62 15.58
C GLY A 715 10.21 1.11 15.81
N ILE A 716 10.24 0.29 14.76
CA ILE A 716 10.63 -1.13 14.87
C ILE A 716 12.14 -1.24 14.85
N PHE A 717 12.80 -0.61 13.88
CA PHE A 717 14.21 -0.28 14.02
C PHE A 717 14.39 0.87 15.00
N ASN A 718 15.35 0.72 15.90
CA ASN A 718 15.88 1.80 16.71
C ASN A 718 16.96 2.53 15.92
N TYR A 719 16.63 3.69 15.36
CA TYR A 719 17.53 4.45 14.48
C TYR A 719 18.68 5.14 15.21
N ASN A 720 18.64 5.23 16.55
CA ASN A 720 19.69 5.86 17.36
C ASN A 720 20.06 4.95 18.53
N GLY A 721 20.41 3.70 18.22
CA GLY A 721 20.82 2.73 19.22
C GLY A 721 20.83 1.28 18.71
N PRO A 722 20.85 0.32 19.64
CA PRO A 722 21.04 -1.09 19.32
C PRO A 722 19.81 -1.71 18.68
N ASN A 723 20.06 -2.60 17.74
CA ASN A 723 19.08 -3.43 17.08
C ASN A 723 19.51 -4.90 17.15
N TYR A 724 18.54 -5.79 17.33
CA TYR A 724 18.70 -7.23 17.26
C TYR A 724 18.06 -7.74 15.96
N LEU A 725 18.88 -8.35 15.10
CA LEU A 725 18.42 -8.97 13.86
C LEU A 725 18.58 -10.48 13.98
N ALA A 726 17.52 -11.22 13.67
CA ALA A 726 17.58 -12.67 13.56
C ALA A 726 16.97 -13.17 12.26
N VAL A 727 17.51 -14.25 11.72
CA VAL A 727 17.11 -14.83 10.44
C VAL A 727 17.11 -16.35 10.56
N SER A 728 15.99 -17.00 10.23
CA SER A 728 15.97 -18.45 10.05
C SER A 728 16.43 -18.83 8.65
N LEU A 729 17.07 -19.98 8.49
CA LEU A 729 17.39 -20.58 7.21
C LEU A 729 16.96 -22.04 7.23
N TRP A 730 15.87 -22.34 6.54
CA TRP A 730 15.38 -23.68 6.31
C TRP A 730 15.82 -24.15 4.93
N ALA A 731 16.81 -25.04 4.88
CA ALA A 731 17.28 -25.69 3.65
C ALA A 731 16.38 -26.89 3.32
N LEU A 732 15.82 -26.91 2.11
CA LEU A 732 14.85 -27.92 1.67
C LEU A 732 15.51 -29.10 0.92
N GLU A 733 16.78 -28.98 0.53
CA GLU A 733 17.46 -29.90 -0.40
C GLU A 733 18.75 -30.50 0.20
N GLU A 734 19.14 -31.69 -0.26
CA GLU A 734 20.29 -32.45 0.30
C GLU A 734 21.63 -31.70 0.25
N GLY A 735 21.80 -30.77 -0.68
CA GLY A 735 22.97 -29.90 -0.78
C GLY A 735 23.01 -28.76 0.25
N GLY A 736 21.98 -28.63 1.10
CA GLY A 736 21.78 -27.50 1.98
C GLY A 736 21.37 -26.23 1.22
N ALA A 737 21.59 -25.07 1.85
CA ALA A 737 21.26 -23.78 1.26
C ALA A 737 22.08 -22.67 1.90
N LYS A 738 22.20 -21.54 1.20
CA LYS A 738 22.75 -20.29 1.74
C LYS A 738 22.03 -19.10 1.13
N ILE A 739 21.98 -18.00 1.87
CA ILE A 739 21.53 -16.71 1.32
C ILE A 739 22.72 -16.09 0.57
N SER A 740 22.59 -15.86 -0.73
CA SER A 740 23.72 -15.36 -1.55
C SER A 740 24.22 -13.99 -1.09
N ASN A 741 23.31 -13.10 -0.74
CA ASN A 741 23.59 -11.81 -0.14
C ASN A 741 22.41 -11.40 0.75
N LEU A 742 22.71 -10.87 1.92
CA LEU A 742 21.76 -10.27 2.85
C LEU A 742 22.32 -8.92 3.28
N SER A 743 21.59 -7.84 3.08
CA SER A 743 22.07 -6.49 3.36
C SER A 743 20.99 -5.59 3.95
N LEU A 744 21.42 -4.55 4.66
CA LEU A 744 20.58 -3.39 4.96
C LEU A 744 20.72 -2.40 3.81
N VAL A 745 19.59 -1.91 3.30
CA VAL A 745 19.57 -0.88 2.26
C VAL A 745 18.78 0.33 2.76
N ALA A 746 19.32 1.51 2.51
CA ALA A 746 18.64 2.77 2.79
C ALA A 746 17.86 3.21 1.55
N GLY A 747 16.63 3.64 1.76
CA GLY A 747 15.77 4.25 0.75
C GLY A 747 16.11 5.74 0.53
N PRO A 748 15.19 6.47 -0.13
CA PRO A 748 15.34 7.91 -0.34
C PRO A 748 15.53 8.67 0.98
N VAL A 749 16.40 9.67 0.96
CA VAL A 749 16.70 10.51 2.12
C VAL A 749 15.82 11.75 2.08
N ILE A 750 14.86 11.82 3.00
CA ILE A 750 13.87 12.90 3.05
C ILE A 750 14.16 13.74 4.30
N GLN A 751 14.51 15.01 4.13
CA GLN A 751 14.60 15.93 5.27
C GLN A 751 13.19 16.26 5.74
N SER A 752 12.85 15.93 6.99
CA SER A 752 11.47 15.85 7.45
C SER A 752 11.18 16.71 8.69
N GLY A 753 9.96 17.24 8.73
CA GLY A 753 9.38 17.95 9.88
C GLY A 753 8.56 17.05 10.81
N TYR A 754 8.47 15.75 10.54
CA TYR A 754 7.60 14.80 11.25
C TYR A 754 8.03 14.50 12.70
N GLY A 755 9.20 14.98 13.12
CA GLY A 755 9.70 14.87 14.49
C GLY A 755 10.21 13.47 14.86
N PRO A 756 10.59 13.25 16.14
CA PRO A 756 11.13 11.96 16.59
C PRO A 756 10.04 10.87 16.63
N ILE A 757 10.38 9.68 16.14
CA ILE A 757 9.51 8.51 16.17
C ILE A 757 9.77 7.70 17.44
N THR A 758 8.70 7.38 18.18
CA THR A 758 8.80 6.54 19.37
C THR A 758 8.97 5.08 18.99
N LEU A 759 9.81 4.35 19.73
CA LEU A 759 9.97 2.91 19.52
C LEU A 759 8.65 2.19 19.80
N SER A 760 8.34 1.22 18.95
CA SER A 760 7.34 0.21 19.26
C SER A 760 7.75 -0.55 20.52
N PRO A 761 6.80 -1.12 21.28
CA PRO A 761 7.13 -1.92 22.46
C PRO A 761 8.17 -3.02 22.17
N MET A 762 9.31 -3.00 22.86
CA MET A 762 10.43 -3.94 22.67
C MET A 762 10.69 -4.75 23.95
N THR A 763 9.75 -5.61 24.33
CA THR A 763 9.98 -6.54 25.44
C THR A 763 11.15 -7.46 25.10
N GLY A 764 12.16 -7.48 25.97
CA GLY A 764 13.34 -8.33 25.81
C GLY A 764 13.06 -9.80 26.13
N TRP A 765 14.02 -10.64 25.81
CA TRP A 765 13.97 -12.06 26.09
C TRP A 765 13.92 -12.33 27.61
N SER A 766 13.11 -13.32 27.97
CA SER A 766 13.18 -13.97 29.27
C SER A 766 13.03 -15.48 29.07
N LYS A 767 13.63 -16.26 29.98
CA LYS A 767 13.51 -17.71 29.93
C LYS A 767 12.04 -18.11 30.03
N ARG A 768 11.53 -18.82 29.02
CA ARG A 768 10.15 -19.26 28.96
C ARG A 768 9.98 -20.58 29.71
N GLU A 769 9.14 -20.57 30.75
CA GLU A 769 8.79 -21.77 31.49
C GLU A 769 8.07 -22.78 30.60
N GLY A 770 8.44 -24.06 30.68
CA GLY A 770 7.84 -25.13 29.86
C GLY A 770 8.14 -25.07 28.36
N ALA A 771 9.12 -24.24 27.94
CA ALA A 771 9.56 -24.24 26.55
C ALA A 771 10.32 -25.53 26.19
N TYR A 772 10.19 -25.96 24.94
CA TYR A 772 10.74 -27.19 24.38
C TYR A 772 11.26 -27.00 22.95
#